data_AF-A0A8X7YV34-F1
#
_entry.id   AF-A0A8X7YV34-F1
#
_cell.length_a   1.000
_cell.length_b   1.000
_cell.length_c   1.000
_cell.angle_alpha   90.00
_cell.angle_beta   90.00
_cell.angle_gamma   90.00
#
_symmetry.space_group_name_H-M   'P 1'
#
loop_
_entity.id
_entity.type
_entity.pdbx_description
1 polymer ?
#
loop_
_entity_poly.entity_id
_entity_poly.type
_entity_poly.pdbx_seq_one_letter_code
_entity_poly.pdbx_strand_id
1 'polypeptide(L)'
;MDLGDELLSTLRSVVYGDRLARQIQSLATLFCLKYYRFLDLFSLMGRAGILTNSTMVCAPLMARSVEQMVVDMQSAEAQGADAVEVRLDCIDSFQPSQDLETIIRNKPLPVIIVYRPRWEGGQYEGDEHTRLEALRLAHELGADYIDVELKVVYEVLLRIEVASDLVREVKSKHQTGGKVIVSSYLSGATPSKEDLRHLAASMQATKADIIKVVSNANDITELERIFHLLSHSEVPAVAYSLGERGLISQLLCPKFGGAFVYGAMEGNSIPGLPTLDSLREAYKVENINSDTKVFGLVSKPVSHSKGPILHNPALRHANFNGIYVPMFVDDLKEFFEVYTSPDFAGYSVGFPYKEAVVQFCDEVHPLAKSIGAVNTIIRKPSDGKLIGYNTDCEGSIASIEDALTDQRYINGASLNSPLAGKQFVVVGAGGAGRAIAVGAKSRGARVIIFDIDLERAKSLAQVVSGEAQHFDSLAHFQPEKGAILANATPIGMHPNTDRIPVAEATLGNYQLVFDAVYTPRKTRLLEDADAAGAITVSGVEMFLKQAIGQFSLFTGTEGISFISSLYLLHIPSRGLLAPPLKRDNITVLSAKFLQSQFAEALNVHHRYKARRNAERVHAGDCFSQILIYCIMRRNCWKGKEKKRSFLELTSMDIQRADGVRRNSTLICAPIMAESVDQMLVQMKRAKELGADLAEVRVDFLRNFSPRNDLEALIKQCPLPTLITYRPKWEGGQYDGDENKRQKALQIAMELGADFIDIELKVAQEFYNFIQGKKPEKVRIIVSSHNYECTPSIEEIGDLVARIQATGADIVKVATTALDITDNARMFHIIVNLQVPVIGLVMGERGLMSRVLAAKYGGFLTFGSIEAGVVSAPGQPTVKDLLELYNLRQIEADTKVHGVIGNPIGHSKSPHLYNAAFKSVGFNGIYLPLLVDSVANYISTYSSPDFAGYSYTIPHKEDGLKCCDEVDPIAKEIGAISCMIRRTDDGKLKGYNVDYLGAIAAIEEALGASNGAPASVSPLAGKLFVVMGAGGAGKALAYGVYEKGARVVVANRTYGKAEELASKVGGHAIALANLKDFHPEEGMILANTTSVGMKPRTEETPLAKEALKHYALVFDAIYTPKLTTLLREAQEAGSTIVYGTEMFINQAFVQFERFTGLPAPEQLIRDVLARNT
;
A
#
# COMPACT_ATOMS: atom_id res chain seq x y z
N MET A 1 33.84 -24.24 -28.66
CA MET A 1 34.86 -24.12 -29.72
C MET A 1 34.32 -23.37 -30.94
N ASP A 2 33.04 -23.53 -31.31
CA ASP A 2 32.46 -22.86 -32.50
C ASP A 2 32.32 -21.32 -32.43
N LEU A 3 32.33 -20.71 -31.24
CA LEU A 3 32.34 -19.24 -31.10
C LEU A 3 33.69 -18.59 -31.47
N GLY A 4 34.78 -19.39 -31.47
CA GLY A 4 36.13 -18.90 -31.73
C GLY A 4 36.42 -18.71 -33.21
N ASP A 5 35.87 -19.58 -34.06
CA ASP A 5 36.12 -19.57 -35.51
C ASP A 5 35.35 -18.45 -36.23
N GLU A 6 34.17 -18.09 -35.73
CA GLU A 6 33.37 -16.99 -36.28
C GLU A 6 34.00 -15.61 -35.97
N LEU A 7 34.59 -15.46 -34.79
CA LEU A 7 35.33 -14.26 -34.36
C LEU A 7 36.65 -14.10 -35.15
N LEU A 8 37.34 -15.21 -35.46
CA LEU A 8 38.57 -15.24 -36.25
C LEU A 8 38.35 -14.90 -37.72
N SER A 9 37.23 -15.33 -38.32
CA SER A 9 36.89 -14.96 -39.70
C SER A 9 36.59 -13.46 -39.83
N THR A 10 35.95 -12.89 -38.80
CA THR A 10 35.59 -11.47 -38.73
C THR A 10 36.83 -10.59 -38.58
N LEU A 11 37.78 -10.96 -37.70
CA LEU A 11 39.02 -10.22 -37.45
C LEU A 11 39.99 -10.22 -38.64
N ARG A 12 40.00 -11.27 -39.48
CA ARG A 12 40.81 -11.32 -40.71
C ARG A 12 40.32 -10.35 -41.81
N SER A 13 39.07 -9.92 -41.76
CA SER A 13 38.49 -9.04 -42.79
C SER A 13 38.72 -7.53 -42.55
N VAL A 14 39.23 -7.13 -41.37
CA VAL A 14 39.19 -5.72 -40.94
C VAL A 14 40.57 -5.06 -40.76
N VAL A 15 41.68 -5.79 -40.64
CA VAL A 15 43.00 -5.16 -40.36
C VAL A 15 44.11 -5.64 -41.31
N TYR A 16 44.64 -4.70 -42.10
CA TYR A 16 45.90 -4.84 -42.83
C TYR A 16 47.05 -4.97 -41.83
N GLY A 17 47.60 -6.18 -41.66
CA GLY A 17 48.89 -6.36 -40.99
C GLY A 17 49.00 -7.62 -40.14
N ASP A 18 49.68 -8.61 -40.71
CA ASP A 18 49.87 -9.97 -40.19
C ASP A 18 50.69 -10.06 -38.87
N ARG A 19 51.17 -8.91 -38.35
CA ARG A 19 52.01 -8.81 -37.14
C ARG A 19 51.20 -8.53 -35.87
N LEU A 20 50.13 -7.75 -35.97
CA LEU A 20 49.28 -7.40 -34.82
C LEU A 20 48.33 -8.56 -34.46
N ALA A 21 47.82 -9.27 -35.47
CA ALA A 21 47.00 -10.46 -35.29
C ALA A 21 47.73 -11.58 -34.52
N ARG A 22 49.02 -11.80 -34.80
CA ARG A 22 49.84 -12.79 -34.09
C ARG A 22 50.17 -12.39 -32.65
N GLN A 23 50.33 -11.09 -32.37
CA GLN A 23 50.53 -10.61 -30.99
C GLN A 23 49.25 -10.70 -30.16
N ILE A 24 48.08 -10.44 -30.76
CA ILE A 24 46.78 -10.61 -30.10
C ILE A 24 46.50 -12.09 -29.84
N GLN A 25 46.86 -12.99 -30.77
CA GLN A 25 46.73 -14.44 -30.57
C GLN A 25 47.64 -14.94 -29.44
N SER A 26 48.90 -14.47 -29.38
CA SER A 26 49.82 -14.75 -28.27
C SER A 26 49.28 -14.26 -26.92
N LEU A 27 48.67 -13.06 -26.87
CA LEU A 27 48.12 -12.49 -25.65
C LEU A 27 46.82 -13.19 -25.23
N ALA A 28 45.94 -13.55 -26.16
CA ALA A 28 44.70 -14.26 -25.88
C ALA A 28 44.96 -15.69 -25.40
N THR A 29 45.93 -16.41 -25.99
CA THR A 29 46.31 -17.74 -25.51
C THR A 29 46.98 -17.68 -24.13
N LEU A 30 47.79 -16.66 -23.85
CA LEU A 30 48.39 -16.44 -22.52
C LEU A 30 47.35 -16.00 -21.47
N PHE A 31 46.33 -15.24 -21.88
CA PHE A 31 45.22 -14.82 -21.03
C PHE A 31 44.32 -16.02 -20.72
N CYS A 32 43.94 -16.85 -21.70
CA CYS A 32 43.17 -18.07 -21.47
C CYS A 32 43.92 -19.11 -20.63
N LEU A 33 45.23 -19.31 -20.82
CA LEU A 33 46.03 -20.22 -19.98
C LEU A 33 46.22 -19.71 -18.55
N LYS A 34 46.29 -18.39 -18.34
CA LYS A 34 46.33 -17.80 -17.00
C LYS A 34 44.97 -17.78 -16.32
N TYR A 35 43.88 -17.54 -17.07
CA TYR A 35 42.52 -17.50 -16.53
C TYR A 35 42.04 -18.90 -16.10
N TYR A 36 42.39 -19.95 -16.87
CA TYR A 36 42.10 -21.32 -16.47
C TYR A 36 42.92 -21.79 -15.25
N ARG A 37 44.20 -21.37 -15.12
CA ARG A 37 44.96 -21.61 -13.88
C ARG A 37 44.52 -20.75 -12.70
N PHE A 38 43.86 -19.61 -12.92
CA PHE A 38 43.30 -18.76 -11.86
C PHE A 38 41.97 -19.30 -11.33
N LEU A 39 41.17 -19.92 -12.20
CA LEU A 39 39.92 -20.59 -11.81
C LEU A 39 40.16 -21.92 -11.09
N ASP A 40 41.22 -22.66 -11.45
CA ASP A 40 41.60 -23.87 -10.70
C ASP A 40 42.22 -23.57 -9.32
N LEU A 41 42.83 -22.40 -9.12
CA LEU A 41 43.36 -22.00 -7.80
C LEU A 41 42.26 -21.54 -6.83
N PHE A 42 41.17 -20.94 -7.33
CA PHE A 42 40.03 -20.58 -6.47
C PHE A 42 39.19 -21.80 -6.04
N SER A 43 39.18 -22.87 -6.84
CA SER A 43 38.58 -24.16 -6.43
C SER A 43 39.40 -24.91 -5.38
N LEU A 44 40.70 -24.59 -5.20
CA LEU A 44 41.60 -25.28 -4.26
C LEU A 44 41.93 -24.47 -3.00
N MET A 45 41.75 -23.15 -3.01
CA MET A 45 41.97 -22.29 -1.82
C MET A 45 40.74 -22.17 -0.90
N GLY A 46 39.59 -22.76 -1.25
CA GLY A 46 38.44 -22.94 -0.35
C GLY A 46 38.61 -24.05 0.71
N ARG A 47 39.81 -24.63 0.86
CA ARG A 47 40.13 -25.67 1.85
C ARG A 47 41.39 -25.33 2.65
N ALA A 48 41.49 -24.12 3.18
CA ALA A 48 42.39 -23.77 4.29
C ALA A 48 41.94 -22.43 4.88
N GLY A 49 41.85 -22.37 6.21
CA GLY A 49 41.05 -21.38 6.92
C GLY A 49 41.59 -19.95 6.97
N ILE A 50 40.78 -19.13 7.66
CA ILE A 50 40.86 -17.70 7.97
C ILE A 50 40.03 -16.82 7.01
N LEU A 51 38.71 -16.85 7.17
CA LEU A 51 37.80 -15.71 6.98
C LEU A 51 36.70 -15.83 8.04
N THR A 52 36.57 -14.79 8.87
CA THR A 52 35.52 -14.59 9.87
C THR A 52 34.14 -14.60 9.22
N ASN A 53 33.17 -15.31 9.81
CA ASN A 53 31.80 -15.52 9.33
C ASN A 53 31.15 -14.27 8.70
N SER A 54 31.00 -14.24 7.38
CA SER A 54 30.17 -13.26 6.69
C SER A 54 28.69 -13.63 6.82
N THR A 55 27.83 -12.68 7.19
CA THR A 55 26.37 -12.85 7.19
C THR A 55 25.86 -13.19 5.80
N MET A 56 24.97 -14.18 5.70
CA MET A 56 24.37 -14.60 4.43
C MET A 56 22.98 -13.98 4.24
N VAL A 57 22.65 -13.58 3.00
CA VAL A 57 21.30 -13.19 2.62
C VAL A 57 20.48 -14.44 2.30
N CYS A 58 19.45 -14.71 3.10
CA CYS A 58 18.59 -15.87 2.98
C CYS A 58 17.22 -15.47 2.38
N ALA A 59 16.80 -16.16 1.32
CA ALA A 59 15.47 -16.02 0.77
C ALA A 59 14.54 -17.11 1.33
N PRO A 60 13.46 -16.78 2.06
CA PRO A 60 12.46 -17.75 2.47
C PRO A 60 11.59 -18.13 1.26
N LEU A 61 11.55 -19.43 0.96
CA LEU A 61 10.79 -20.00 -0.13
C LEU A 61 9.60 -20.80 0.42
N MET A 62 8.42 -20.41 -0.02
CA MET A 62 7.14 -20.96 0.45
C MET A 62 6.36 -21.60 -0.71
N ALA A 63 7.07 -22.04 -1.75
CA ALA A 63 6.51 -22.75 -2.87
C ALA A 63 5.76 -24.02 -2.42
N ARG A 64 4.75 -24.38 -3.21
CA ARG A 64 3.70 -25.32 -2.77
C ARG A 64 3.80 -26.69 -3.44
N SER A 65 4.64 -26.78 -4.46
CA SER A 65 5.13 -28.00 -5.09
C SER A 65 6.66 -28.05 -5.06
N VAL A 66 7.22 -29.26 -5.17
CA VAL A 66 8.67 -29.48 -5.24
C VAL A 66 9.25 -28.87 -6.52
N GLU A 67 8.54 -28.97 -7.63
CA GLU A 67 8.96 -28.41 -8.91
C GLU A 67 9.08 -26.88 -8.84
N GLN A 68 8.07 -26.21 -8.28
CA GLN A 68 8.12 -24.77 -8.09
C GLN A 68 9.18 -24.37 -7.06
N MET A 69 9.38 -25.16 -5.99
CA MET A 69 10.44 -24.93 -5.02
C MET A 69 11.82 -24.92 -5.70
N VAL A 70 12.08 -25.86 -6.62
CA VAL A 70 13.33 -25.90 -7.39
C VAL A 70 13.48 -24.67 -8.30
N VAL A 71 12.40 -24.23 -8.95
CA VAL A 71 12.40 -23.00 -9.77
C VAL A 71 12.67 -21.77 -8.91
N ASP A 72 12.02 -21.67 -7.75
CA ASP A 72 12.17 -20.56 -6.81
C ASP A 72 13.58 -20.51 -6.23
N MET A 73 14.22 -21.65 -5.96
CA MET A 73 15.63 -21.69 -5.56
C MET A 73 16.55 -21.10 -6.62
N GLN A 74 16.30 -21.38 -7.91
CA GLN A 74 17.06 -20.78 -9.02
C GLN A 74 16.76 -19.29 -9.18
N SER A 75 15.51 -18.87 -8.96
CA SER A 75 15.11 -17.46 -9.00
C SER A 75 15.76 -16.66 -7.86
N ALA A 76 15.82 -17.23 -6.66
CA ALA A 76 16.49 -16.63 -5.51
C ALA A 76 17.99 -16.46 -5.78
N GLU A 77 18.65 -17.45 -6.38
CA GLU A 77 20.05 -17.32 -6.83
C GLU A 77 20.21 -16.20 -7.86
N ALA A 78 19.33 -16.13 -8.86
CA ALA A 78 19.36 -15.08 -9.88
C ALA A 78 19.14 -13.67 -9.30
N GLN A 79 18.37 -13.56 -8.21
CA GLN A 79 18.15 -12.33 -7.45
C GLN A 79 19.24 -12.05 -6.40
N GLY A 80 20.27 -12.92 -6.32
CA GLY A 80 21.44 -12.72 -5.47
C GLY A 80 21.25 -13.13 -4.01
N ALA A 81 20.42 -14.11 -3.70
CA ALA A 81 20.44 -14.78 -2.39
C ALA A 81 21.73 -15.62 -2.22
N ASP A 82 22.23 -15.70 -0.98
CA ASP A 82 23.39 -16.56 -0.62
C ASP A 82 22.93 -17.93 -0.10
N ALA A 83 21.70 -18.01 0.39
CA ALA A 83 21.06 -19.22 0.89
C ALA A 83 19.54 -19.13 0.69
N VAL A 84 18.87 -20.27 0.78
CA VAL A 84 17.41 -20.34 0.69
C VAL A 84 16.85 -21.11 1.89
N GLU A 85 15.79 -20.57 2.50
CA GLU A 85 15.03 -21.28 3.53
C GLU A 85 13.86 -21.98 2.87
N VAL A 86 13.96 -23.30 2.71
CA VAL A 86 12.93 -24.14 2.09
C VAL A 86 11.92 -24.53 3.16
N ARG A 87 10.71 -23.97 3.08
CA ARG A 87 9.60 -24.30 3.98
C ARG A 87 8.87 -25.54 3.49
N LEU A 88 9.31 -26.71 3.96
CA LEU A 88 8.66 -27.99 3.66
C LEU A 88 7.21 -28.01 4.10
N ASP A 89 6.88 -27.30 5.19
CA ASP A 89 5.52 -27.18 5.68
C ASP A 89 4.58 -26.43 4.72
N CYS A 90 5.12 -25.72 3.73
CA CYS A 90 4.32 -25.10 2.68
C CYS A 90 4.02 -26.05 1.50
N ILE A 91 4.73 -27.17 1.34
CA ILE A 91 4.53 -28.09 0.22
C ILE A 91 3.30 -28.98 0.48
N ASP A 92 2.33 -28.98 -0.44
CA ASP A 92 0.98 -29.52 -0.21
C ASP A 92 0.91 -31.06 -0.12
N SER A 93 1.80 -31.79 -0.82
CA SER A 93 1.81 -33.26 -0.89
C SER A 93 3.21 -33.83 -0.69
N PHE A 94 3.92 -33.32 0.33
CA PHE A 94 5.31 -33.66 0.60
C PHE A 94 5.50 -35.13 1.02
N GLN A 95 6.26 -35.87 0.22
CA GLN A 95 6.74 -37.22 0.47
C GLN A 95 8.23 -37.19 0.83
N PRO A 96 8.60 -37.24 2.14
CA PRO A 96 9.96 -36.95 2.58
C PRO A 96 11.05 -37.71 1.82
N SER A 97 10.88 -39.02 1.60
CA SER A 97 11.88 -39.87 0.92
C SER A 97 12.19 -39.46 -0.51
N GLN A 98 11.19 -39.04 -1.28
CA GLN A 98 11.35 -38.73 -2.71
C GLN A 98 11.60 -37.24 -2.94
N ASP A 99 10.87 -36.39 -2.23
CA ASP A 99 10.86 -34.96 -2.47
C ASP A 99 12.11 -34.29 -1.93
N LEU A 100 12.63 -34.74 -0.78
CA LEU A 100 13.92 -34.25 -0.28
C LEU A 100 15.05 -34.61 -1.22
N GLU A 101 15.06 -35.81 -1.80
CA GLU A 101 16.11 -36.17 -2.77
C GLU A 101 16.07 -35.21 -3.97
N THR A 102 14.86 -34.84 -4.42
CA THR A 102 14.67 -33.89 -5.52
C THR A 102 15.12 -32.48 -5.15
N ILE A 103 14.69 -31.95 -4.00
CA ILE A 103 15.06 -30.61 -3.51
C ILE A 103 16.58 -30.52 -3.32
N ILE A 104 17.16 -31.47 -2.59
CA ILE A 104 18.58 -31.45 -2.23
C ILE A 104 19.48 -31.71 -3.45
N ARG A 105 19.08 -32.57 -4.39
CA ARG A 105 19.85 -32.79 -5.63
C ARG A 105 19.87 -31.57 -6.54
N ASN A 106 18.82 -30.74 -6.51
CA ASN A 106 18.67 -29.58 -7.40
C ASN A 106 18.96 -28.24 -6.71
N LYS A 107 19.52 -28.23 -5.50
CA LYS A 107 19.83 -26.98 -4.79
C LYS A 107 20.96 -26.19 -5.49
N PRO A 108 20.71 -24.95 -5.97
CA PRO A 108 21.76 -24.09 -6.53
C PRO A 108 22.57 -23.39 -5.43
N LEU A 109 21.93 -23.16 -4.28
CA LEU A 109 22.46 -22.46 -3.12
C LEU A 109 22.45 -23.38 -1.89
N PRO A 110 23.20 -23.04 -0.84
CA PRO A 110 22.99 -23.61 0.49
C PRO A 110 21.51 -23.56 0.92
N VAL A 111 20.99 -24.68 1.39
CA VAL A 111 19.58 -24.80 1.80
C VAL A 111 19.45 -24.91 3.31
N ILE A 112 18.51 -24.15 3.86
CA ILE A 112 17.99 -24.32 5.21
C ILE A 112 16.66 -25.05 5.08
N ILE A 113 16.65 -26.32 5.48
CA ILE A 113 15.44 -27.13 5.45
C ILE A 113 14.67 -26.89 6.74
N VAL A 114 13.45 -26.39 6.59
CA VAL A 114 12.55 -26.06 7.68
C VAL A 114 11.27 -26.86 7.52
N TYR A 115 10.87 -27.59 8.56
CA TYR A 115 9.58 -28.26 8.60
C TYR A 115 8.77 -27.77 9.80
N ARG A 116 8.32 -26.51 9.73
CA ARG A 116 7.81 -25.76 10.88
C ARG A 116 6.43 -26.27 11.31
N PRO A 117 6.23 -26.69 12.56
CA PRO A 117 4.93 -27.12 13.07
C PRO A 117 4.01 -25.93 13.37
N ARG A 118 2.68 -26.14 13.33
CA ARG A 118 1.70 -25.06 13.59
C ARG A 118 1.83 -24.39 14.96
N TRP A 119 2.25 -25.11 15.99
CA TRP A 119 2.41 -24.54 17.34
C TRP A 119 3.58 -23.55 17.44
N GLU A 120 4.47 -23.52 16.44
CA GLU A 120 5.57 -22.56 16.33
C GLU A 120 5.39 -21.64 15.09
N GLY A 121 4.14 -21.40 14.67
CA GLY A 121 3.81 -20.49 13.56
C GLY A 121 4.06 -21.05 12.15
N GLY A 122 4.29 -22.36 12.02
CA GLY A 122 4.40 -23.07 10.74
C GLY A 122 3.07 -23.58 10.19
N GLN A 123 3.14 -24.40 9.13
CA GLN A 123 1.97 -25.04 8.51
C GLN A 123 1.89 -26.55 8.75
N TYR A 124 2.95 -27.20 9.25
CA TYR A 124 2.98 -28.66 9.41
C TYR A 124 2.02 -29.14 10.51
N GLU A 125 1.23 -30.13 10.15
CA GLU A 125 0.34 -30.89 11.03
C GLU A 125 0.53 -32.36 10.75
N GLY A 126 0.94 -33.10 11.77
CA GLY A 126 1.23 -34.52 11.65
C GLY A 126 1.97 -35.03 12.87
N ASP A 127 2.38 -36.28 12.79
CA ASP A 127 3.19 -36.92 13.82
C ASP A 127 4.58 -36.26 13.93
N GLU A 128 4.98 -35.95 15.17
CA GLU A 128 6.24 -35.24 15.43
C GLU A 128 7.45 -36.12 15.10
N HIS A 129 7.35 -37.44 15.31
CA HIS A 129 8.44 -38.35 14.96
C HIS A 129 8.67 -38.38 13.44
N THR A 130 7.61 -38.43 12.64
CA THR A 130 7.65 -38.36 11.17
C THR A 130 8.29 -37.05 10.69
N ARG A 131 7.94 -35.92 11.32
CA ARG A 131 8.52 -34.61 11.02
C ARG A 131 10.03 -34.58 11.27
N LEU A 132 10.44 -35.07 12.44
CA LEU A 132 11.84 -35.11 12.86
C LEU A 132 12.64 -36.10 12.00
N GLU A 133 12.06 -37.24 11.63
CA GLU A 133 12.67 -38.17 10.67
C GLU A 133 12.82 -37.54 9.27
N ALA A 134 11.89 -36.68 8.83
CA ALA A 134 12.06 -35.94 7.58
C ALA A 134 13.21 -34.92 7.65
N LEU A 135 13.36 -34.19 8.76
CA LEU A 135 14.51 -33.28 8.98
C LEU A 135 15.83 -34.06 9.06
N ARG A 136 15.82 -35.20 9.76
CA ARG A 136 16.96 -36.12 9.83
C ARG A 136 17.34 -36.64 8.43
N LEU A 137 16.35 -37.10 7.67
CA LEU A 137 16.55 -37.56 6.30
C LEU A 137 17.11 -36.44 5.40
N ALA A 138 16.61 -35.21 5.54
CA ALA A 138 17.13 -34.07 4.80
C ALA A 138 18.63 -33.86 5.09
N HIS A 139 19.03 -33.99 6.36
CA HIS A 139 20.43 -33.95 6.74
C HIS A 139 21.23 -35.13 6.14
N GLU A 140 20.72 -36.36 6.22
CA GLU A 140 21.38 -37.55 5.66
C GLU A 140 21.55 -37.44 4.13
N LEU A 141 20.61 -36.78 3.44
CA LEU A 141 20.66 -36.48 2.00
C LEU A 141 21.58 -35.30 1.64
N GLY A 142 22.10 -34.56 2.62
CA GLY A 142 23.08 -33.49 2.41
C GLY A 142 22.52 -32.07 2.41
N ALA A 143 21.43 -31.80 3.13
CA ALA A 143 21.05 -30.43 3.48
C ALA A 143 22.19 -29.70 4.23
N ASP A 144 22.41 -28.41 3.93
CA ASP A 144 23.45 -27.61 4.56
C ASP A 144 23.06 -27.22 5.98
N TYR A 145 21.77 -26.90 6.16
CA TYR A 145 21.18 -26.62 7.46
C TYR A 145 19.83 -27.30 7.61
N ILE A 146 19.53 -27.74 8.82
CA ILE A 146 18.17 -28.07 9.25
C ILE A 146 17.79 -27.16 10.43
N ASP A 147 16.55 -26.71 10.47
CA ASP A 147 16.01 -25.89 11.55
C ASP A 147 15.04 -26.71 12.42
N VAL A 148 15.33 -26.76 13.72
CA VAL A 148 14.59 -27.53 14.72
C VAL A 148 14.16 -26.61 15.86
N GLU A 149 12.92 -26.69 16.30
CA GLU A 149 12.37 -25.81 17.33
C GLU A 149 12.86 -26.18 18.75
N LEU A 150 13.19 -25.17 19.55
CA LEU A 150 13.58 -25.27 20.96
C LEU A 150 12.36 -25.53 21.84
N LYS A 151 11.93 -26.79 21.94
CA LYS A 151 10.88 -27.17 22.89
C LYS A 151 11.49 -27.44 24.28
N VAL A 152 11.44 -26.46 25.20
CA VAL A 152 11.85 -26.65 26.61
C VAL A 152 10.62 -26.95 27.47
N VAL A 153 10.55 -28.16 28.03
CA VAL A 153 9.48 -28.60 28.94
C VAL A 153 9.93 -28.37 30.39
N TYR A 154 9.35 -27.37 31.06
CA TYR A 154 9.23 -27.29 32.52
C TYR A 154 7.99 -26.41 32.79
N GLU A 155 6.82 -26.87 33.23
CA GLU A 155 6.47 -27.96 34.13
C GLU A 155 5.20 -28.68 33.62
N VAL A 156 5.30 -29.99 33.39
CA VAL A 156 4.72 -31.09 34.20
C VAL A 156 5.01 -32.37 33.40
N LEU A 157 5.98 -33.16 33.90
CA LEU A 157 6.11 -34.61 33.73
C LEU A 157 5.59 -35.24 32.41
N LEU A 158 6.47 -35.42 31.42
CA LEU A 158 6.75 -36.68 30.67
C LEU A 158 7.36 -36.45 29.26
N ARG A 159 8.69 -36.66 29.16
CA ARG A 159 9.40 -37.39 28.07
C ARG A 159 9.37 -36.93 26.60
N ILE A 160 9.55 -35.65 26.23
CA ILE A 160 10.09 -35.34 24.88
C ILE A 160 11.01 -34.11 24.91
N GLU A 161 12.34 -34.31 24.87
CA GLU A 161 13.34 -33.27 24.59
C GLU A 161 13.59 -33.19 23.07
N VAL A 162 12.69 -32.52 22.33
CA VAL A 162 12.67 -32.56 20.85
C VAL A 162 14.01 -32.17 20.22
N ALA A 163 14.61 -31.05 20.65
CA ALA A 163 15.84 -30.55 20.08
C ALA A 163 17.08 -31.34 20.53
N SER A 164 17.19 -31.62 21.84
CA SER A 164 18.38 -32.28 22.41
C SER A 164 18.60 -33.69 21.86
N ASP A 165 17.52 -34.48 21.70
CA ASP A 165 17.63 -35.85 21.22
C ASP A 165 18.04 -35.90 19.74
N LEU A 166 17.41 -35.09 18.88
CA LEU A 166 17.73 -35.03 17.45
C LEU A 166 19.15 -34.50 17.21
N VAL A 167 19.55 -33.41 17.89
CA VAL A 167 20.91 -32.85 17.74
C VAL A 167 21.96 -33.86 18.19
N ARG A 168 21.74 -34.59 19.29
CA ARG A 168 22.66 -35.62 19.77
C ARG A 168 22.78 -36.77 18.76
N GLU A 169 21.67 -37.23 18.20
CA GLU A 169 21.66 -38.32 17.23
C GLU A 169 22.38 -37.94 15.94
N VAL A 170 22.05 -36.78 15.36
CA VAL A 170 22.71 -36.22 14.17
C VAL A 170 24.22 -36.09 14.39
N LYS A 171 24.64 -35.52 15.53
CA LYS A 171 26.07 -35.33 15.83
C LYS A 171 26.81 -36.65 16.06
N SER A 172 26.14 -37.72 16.49
CA SER A 172 26.79 -39.02 16.73
C SER A 172 27.22 -39.75 15.45
N LYS A 173 26.57 -39.48 14.31
CA LYS A 173 26.79 -40.23 13.05
C LYS A 173 27.95 -39.73 12.17
N HIS A 174 28.62 -38.62 12.47
CA HIS A 174 29.93 -38.15 11.96
C HIS A 174 30.23 -38.24 10.44
N GLN A 175 29.25 -38.42 9.55
CA GLN A 175 29.51 -38.68 8.11
C GLN A 175 29.08 -37.55 7.15
N THR A 176 28.30 -36.55 7.58
CA THR A 176 27.74 -35.49 6.70
C THR A 176 27.97 -34.10 7.30
N GLY A 177 28.42 -33.12 6.49
CA GLY A 177 28.82 -31.77 6.94
C GLY A 177 27.69 -30.76 7.24
N GLY A 178 26.43 -31.21 7.35
CA GLY A 178 25.28 -30.35 7.66
C GLY A 178 25.29 -29.80 9.09
N LYS A 179 24.68 -28.62 9.28
CA LYS A 179 24.60 -27.91 10.58
C LYS A 179 23.16 -27.87 11.09
N VAL A 180 22.99 -27.81 12.41
CA VAL A 180 21.67 -27.70 13.04
C VAL A 180 21.44 -26.29 13.57
N ILE A 181 20.37 -25.65 13.09
CA ILE A 181 19.81 -24.43 13.66
C ILE A 181 18.77 -24.85 14.69
N VAL A 182 18.86 -24.31 15.90
CA VAL A 182 17.78 -24.42 16.89
C VAL A 182 17.04 -23.10 16.96
N SER A 183 15.72 -23.09 16.80
CA SER A 183 14.93 -21.86 16.70
C SER A 183 13.86 -21.71 17.79
N SER A 184 13.46 -20.48 18.08
CA SER A 184 12.33 -20.17 18.95
C SER A 184 11.59 -18.93 18.44
N TYR A 185 10.27 -19.04 18.31
CA TYR A 185 9.37 -17.95 17.95
C TYR A 185 8.64 -17.44 19.19
N LEU A 186 8.84 -16.17 19.49
CA LEU A 186 8.33 -15.54 20.71
C LEU A 186 7.00 -14.86 20.43
N SER A 187 5.92 -15.39 21.00
CA SER A 187 4.59 -14.77 20.94
C SER A 187 4.50 -13.60 21.94
N GLY A 188 4.27 -12.38 21.44
CA GLY A 188 4.10 -11.18 22.27
C GLY A 188 5.29 -10.22 22.22
N ALA A 189 5.42 -9.36 23.23
CA ALA A 189 6.52 -8.41 23.34
C ALA A 189 7.87 -9.13 23.50
N THR A 190 8.94 -8.52 22.98
CA THR A 190 10.29 -9.08 23.09
C THR A 190 10.67 -9.21 24.58
N PRO A 191 11.10 -10.39 25.07
CA PRO A 191 11.43 -10.61 26.49
C PRO A 191 12.57 -9.73 27.01
N SER A 192 12.83 -9.76 28.32
CA SER A 192 13.94 -9.02 28.91
C SER A 192 15.30 -9.58 28.45
N LYS A 193 16.38 -8.81 28.61
CA LYS A 193 17.74 -9.28 28.30
C LYS A 193 18.13 -10.54 29.09
N GLU A 194 17.62 -10.66 30.32
CA GLU A 194 17.90 -11.82 31.17
C GLU A 194 17.16 -13.05 30.63
N ASP A 195 15.88 -12.90 30.30
CA ASP A 195 15.07 -13.98 29.72
C ASP A 195 15.63 -14.44 28.38
N LEU A 196 16.07 -13.50 27.52
CA LEU A 196 16.73 -13.83 26.25
C LEU A 196 18.08 -14.52 26.46
N ARG A 197 18.84 -14.16 27.50
CA ARG A 197 20.09 -14.86 27.85
C ARG A 197 19.81 -16.28 28.35
N HIS A 198 18.79 -16.47 29.18
CA HIS A 198 18.36 -17.81 29.63
C HIS A 198 17.85 -18.67 28.45
N LEU A 199 17.09 -18.06 27.54
CA LEU A 199 16.64 -18.72 26.31
C LEU A 199 17.85 -19.14 25.46
N ALA A 200 18.77 -18.22 25.18
CA ALA A 200 19.98 -18.51 24.41
C ALA A 200 20.84 -19.61 25.05
N ALA A 201 21.02 -19.60 26.38
CA ALA A 201 21.74 -20.64 27.11
C ALA A 201 21.04 -22.01 26.98
N SER A 202 19.70 -22.02 27.05
CA SER A 202 18.91 -23.24 26.84
C SER A 202 19.07 -23.78 25.42
N MET A 203 19.12 -22.90 24.42
CA MET A 203 19.39 -23.28 23.03
C MET A 203 20.81 -23.80 22.85
N GLN A 204 21.81 -23.17 23.46
CA GLN A 204 23.21 -23.61 23.40
C GLN A 204 23.41 -24.97 24.09
N ALA A 205 22.70 -25.24 25.18
CA ALA A 205 22.76 -26.52 25.90
C ALA A 205 22.35 -27.72 25.02
N THR A 206 21.54 -27.51 23.98
CA THR A 206 21.21 -28.54 22.98
C THR A 206 22.40 -28.93 22.08
N LYS A 207 23.51 -28.17 22.15
CA LYS A 207 24.65 -28.21 21.23
C LYS A 207 24.31 -27.78 19.80
N ALA A 208 23.36 -26.86 19.62
CA ALA A 208 23.06 -26.25 18.33
C ALA A 208 24.31 -25.63 17.68
N ASP A 209 24.39 -25.69 16.35
CA ASP A 209 25.47 -25.02 15.61
C ASP A 209 25.15 -23.54 15.36
N ILE A 210 23.85 -23.20 15.29
CA ILE A 210 23.31 -21.84 15.20
C ILE A 210 22.04 -21.74 16.05
N ILE A 211 21.81 -20.62 16.72
CA ILE A 211 20.54 -20.33 17.40
C ILE A 211 19.72 -19.30 16.62
N LYS A 212 18.40 -19.44 16.58
CA LYS A 212 17.50 -18.53 15.87
C LYS A 212 16.35 -18.04 16.75
N VAL A 213 16.20 -16.74 16.93
CA VAL A 213 15.12 -16.15 17.75
C VAL A 213 14.32 -15.15 16.93
N VAL A 214 13.02 -15.34 16.81
CA VAL A 214 12.14 -14.41 16.08
C VAL A 214 11.08 -13.86 17.03
N SER A 215 10.88 -12.53 17.04
CA SER A 215 9.86 -11.88 17.88
C SER A 215 8.95 -10.92 17.09
N ASN A 216 7.93 -10.36 17.75
CA ASN A 216 7.12 -9.26 17.22
C ASN A 216 7.41 -8.00 18.06
N ALA A 217 7.87 -6.92 17.42
CA ALA A 217 8.20 -5.68 18.13
C ALA A 217 6.99 -4.74 18.21
N ASN A 218 6.56 -4.40 19.44
CA ASN A 218 5.53 -3.38 19.65
C ASN A 218 6.11 -1.96 19.64
N ASP A 219 7.38 -1.83 20.02
CA ASP A 219 8.15 -0.59 20.01
C ASP A 219 9.57 -0.85 19.47
N ILE A 220 10.16 0.14 18.80
CA ILE A 220 11.53 0.03 18.24
C ILE A 220 12.59 -0.15 19.32
N THR A 221 12.35 0.29 20.56
CA THR A 221 13.26 0.14 21.70
C THR A 221 13.46 -1.31 22.11
N GLU A 222 12.52 -2.20 21.79
CA GLU A 222 12.65 -3.63 22.06
C GLU A 222 13.81 -4.27 21.28
N LEU A 223 14.18 -3.70 20.12
CA LEU A 223 15.20 -4.27 19.24
C LEU A 223 16.62 -4.20 19.82
N GLU A 224 16.88 -3.31 20.77
CA GLU A 224 18.17 -3.29 21.47
C GLU A 224 18.45 -4.63 22.17
N ARG A 225 17.40 -5.33 22.61
CA ARG A 225 17.50 -6.66 23.23
C ARG A 225 17.88 -7.74 22.21
N ILE A 226 17.40 -7.59 20.97
CA ILE A 226 17.77 -8.44 19.84
C ILE A 226 19.24 -8.20 19.44
N PHE A 227 19.67 -6.95 19.33
CA PHE A 227 21.07 -6.62 19.04
C PHE A 227 22.03 -7.10 20.12
N HIS A 228 21.61 -6.99 21.39
CA HIS A 228 22.35 -7.52 22.52
C HIS A 228 22.51 -9.05 22.43
N LEU A 229 21.44 -9.78 22.10
CA LEU A 229 21.49 -11.23 21.90
C LEU A 229 22.48 -11.60 20.79
N LEU A 230 22.40 -10.95 19.63
CA LEU A 230 23.31 -11.20 18.50
C LEU A 230 24.77 -10.96 18.88
N SER A 231 25.06 -9.87 19.58
CA SER A 231 26.44 -9.45 19.90
C SER A 231 27.11 -10.27 21.00
N HIS A 232 26.32 -10.96 21.84
CA HIS A 232 26.83 -11.69 23.01
C HIS A 232 26.59 -13.20 22.92
N SER A 233 26.08 -13.71 21.79
CA SER A 233 25.90 -15.14 21.61
C SER A 233 27.26 -15.81 21.39
N GLU A 234 27.56 -16.85 22.19
CA GLU A 234 28.78 -17.66 22.06
C GLU A 234 28.74 -18.60 20.85
N VAL A 235 27.55 -18.83 20.29
CA VAL A 235 27.31 -19.57 19.05
C VAL A 235 26.74 -18.62 17.99
N PRO A 236 26.97 -18.87 16.69
CA PRO A 236 26.34 -18.06 15.65
C PRO A 236 24.83 -17.93 15.88
N ALA A 237 24.29 -16.71 15.72
CA ALA A 237 22.91 -16.42 16.04
C ALA A 237 22.17 -15.77 14.87
N VAL A 238 20.88 -16.01 14.77
CA VAL A 238 19.94 -15.31 13.90
C VAL A 238 18.89 -14.71 14.82
N ALA A 239 18.70 -13.41 14.80
CA ALA A 239 17.65 -12.82 15.62
C ALA A 239 17.09 -11.56 14.99
N TYR A 240 15.77 -11.48 14.89
CA TYR A 240 15.07 -10.32 14.33
C TYR A 240 13.62 -10.27 14.81
N SER A 241 13.01 -9.10 14.63
CA SER A 241 11.60 -8.87 14.92
C SER A 241 10.82 -8.57 13.63
N LEU A 242 9.58 -9.03 13.57
CA LEU A 242 8.67 -8.79 12.44
C LEU A 242 8.00 -7.40 12.53
N GLY A 243 7.39 -6.96 11.41
CA GLY A 243 6.63 -5.70 11.31
C GLY A 243 7.48 -4.46 11.00
N GLU A 244 6.81 -3.32 10.74
CA GLU A 244 7.49 -2.06 10.35
C GLU A 244 8.49 -1.56 11.41
N ARG A 245 8.19 -1.77 12.70
CA ARG A 245 9.09 -1.45 13.82
C ARG A 245 10.29 -2.37 13.89
N GLY A 246 10.14 -3.62 13.45
CA GLY A 246 11.18 -4.66 13.46
C GLY A 246 12.20 -4.54 12.33
N LEU A 247 11.92 -3.76 11.29
CA LEU A 247 12.73 -3.69 10.06
C LEU A 247 14.24 -3.50 10.30
N ILE A 248 14.63 -2.61 11.23
CA ILE A 248 16.06 -2.35 11.47
C ILE A 248 16.79 -3.53 12.12
N SER A 249 16.07 -4.44 12.79
CA SER A 249 16.68 -5.67 13.33
C SER A 249 17.19 -6.58 12.22
N GLN A 250 16.48 -6.64 11.09
CA GLN A 250 16.92 -7.36 9.90
C GLN A 250 18.09 -6.66 9.21
N LEU A 251 17.99 -5.35 9.00
CA LEU A 251 19.01 -4.59 8.26
C LEU A 251 20.35 -4.53 9.00
N LEU A 252 20.33 -4.43 10.33
CA LEU A 252 21.54 -4.27 11.15
C LEU A 252 22.09 -5.60 11.67
N CYS A 253 21.45 -6.72 11.34
CA CYS A 253 21.90 -8.06 11.72
C CYS A 253 23.40 -8.32 11.42
N PRO A 254 23.97 -7.95 10.24
CA PRO A 254 25.39 -8.19 9.98
C PRO A 254 26.34 -7.40 10.90
N LYS A 255 25.93 -6.21 11.34
CA LYS A 255 26.71 -5.40 12.27
C LYS A 255 26.83 -6.06 13.64
N PHE A 256 25.73 -6.64 14.12
CA PHE A 256 25.67 -7.24 15.45
C PHE A 256 26.04 -8.73 15.45
N GLY A 257 26.62 -9.25 14.35
CA GLY A 257 27.17 -10.60 14.27
C GLY A 257 26.16 -11.69 13.92
N GLY A 258 25.00 -11.33 13.38
CA GLY A 258 24.01 -12.32 13.00
C GLY A 258 24.40 -13.10 11.74
N ALA A 259 24.07 -14.38 11.72
CA ALA A 259 24.48 -15.33 10.69
C ALA A 259 23.70 -15.18 9.38
N PHE A 260 22.42 -14.77 9.47
CA PHE A 260 21.53 -14.62 8.32
C PHE A 260 20.73 -13.32 8.37
N VAL A 261 20.57 -12.68 7.22
CA VAL A 261 19.59 -11.62 6.93
C VAL A 261 18.53 -12.18 6.01
N TYR A 262 17.26 -11.96 6.30
CA TYR A 262 16.18 -12.46 5.44
C TYR A 262 15.70 -11.38 4.47
N GLY A 263 15.49 -11.78 3.21
CA GLY A 263 14.98 -10.92 2.15
C GLY A 263 13.90 -11.61 1.32
N ALA A 264 12.80 -10.91 1.05
CA ALA A 264 11.71 -11.44 0.25
C ALA A 264 12.06 -11.37 -1.25
N MET A 265 11.71 -12.40 -2.02
CA MET A 265 11.84 -12.34 -3.48
C MET A 265 10.89 -11.29 -4.07
N GLU A 266 11.22 -10.76 -5.24
CA GLU A 266 10.32 -9.87 -5.98
C GLU A 266 8.97 -10.54 -6.25
N GLY A 267 7.86 -9.80 -6.04
CA GLY A 267 6.50 -10.34 -6.15
C GLY A 267 5.97 -11.05 -4.90
N ASN A 268 6.85 -11.50 -3.99
CA ASN A 268 6.50 -12.27 -2.80
C ASN A 268 6.66 -11.45 -1.51
N SER A 269 5.91 -10.35 -1.40
CA SER A 269 6.03 -9.42 -0.27
C SER A 269 5.66 -10.07 1.07
N ILE A 270 6.62 -10.16 1.99
CA ILE A 270 6.42 -10.61 3.37
C ILE A 270 6.40 -9.37 4.29
N PRO A 271 5.31 -9.11 5.04
CA PRO A 271 5.22 -7.94 5.91
C PRO A 271 6.41 -7.79 6.88
N GLY A 272 7.08 -6.64 6.84
CA GLY A 272 8.26 -6.35 7.67
C GLY A 272 9.58 -6.91 7.13
N LEU A 273 9.57 -7.65 6.02
CA LEU A 273 10.78 -8.13 5.36
C LEU A 273 11.15 -7.22 4.16
N PRO A 274 12.40 -6.74 4.07
CA PRO A 274 12.87 -6.02 2.89
C PRO A 274 12.96 -6.98 1.68
N THR A 275 12.87 -6.45 0.46
CA THR A 275 13.11 -7.25 -0.75
C THR A 275 14.60 -7.58 -0.91
N LEU A 276 14.93 -8.66 -1.60
CA LEU A 276 16.32 -9.00 -1.97
C LEU A 276 17.00 -7.83 -2.69
N ASP A 277 16.32 -7.22 -3.65
CA ASP A 277 16.76 -6.00 -4.33
C ASP A 277 17.07 -4.86 -3.37
N SER A 278 16.21 -4.60 -2.38
CA SER A 278 16.44 -3.54 -1.39
C SER A 278 17.68 -3.84 -0.54
N LEU A 279 17.85 -5.10 -0.11
CA LEU A 279 19.01 -5.52 0.66
C LEU A 279 20.32 -5.37 -0.12
N ARG A 280 20.30 -5.69 -1.42
CA ARG A 280 21.48 -5.72 -2.31
C ARG A 280 21.81 -4.39 -2.99
N GLU A 281 20.83 -3.52 -3.20
CA GLU A 281 21.04 -2.25 -3.92
C GLU A 281 20.91 -1.03 -3.02
N ALA A 282 19.82 -0.94 -2.24
CA ALA A 282 19.60 0.19 -1.36
C ALA A 282 20.52 0.12 -0.14
N TYR A 283 20.49 -0.99 0.60
CA TYR A 283 21.25 -1.15 1.84
C TYR A 283 22.65 -1.74 1.63
N LYS A 284 22.82 -2.62 0.63
CA LYS A 284 24.05 -3.38 0.36
C LYS A 284 24.59 -4.05 1.61
N VAL A 285 23.78 -4.93 2.20
CA VAL A 285 24.06 -5.55 3.51
C VAL A 285 25.39 -6.30 3.56
N GLU A 286 25.92 -6.75 2.42
CA GLU A 286 27.25 -7.33 2.30
C GLU A 286 28.41 -6.37 2.67
N ASN A 287 28.17 -5.06 2.71
CA ASN A 287 29.16 -4.06 3.12
C ASN A 287 29.09 -3.73 4.61
N ILE A 288 28.13 -4.28 5.34
CA ILE A 288 27.95 -4.03 6.78
C ILE A 288 28.84 -4.99 7.56
N ASN A 289 29.55 -4.46 8.56
CA ASN A 289 30.37 -5.20 9.50
C ASN A 289 30.22 -4.61 10.91
N SER A 290 30.93 -5.19 11.90
CA SER A 290 30.87 -4.76 13.29
C SER A 290 31.22 -3.29 13.51
N ASP A 291 32.09 -2.73 12.67
CA ASP A 291 32.56 -1.33 12.78
C ASP A 291 31.65 -0.33 12.06
N THR A 292 30.69 -0.81 11.26
CA THR A 292 29.78 0.04 10.49
C THR A 292 29.00 0.96 11.43
N LYS A 293 29.00 2.26 11.14
CA LYS A 293 28.22 3.25 11.90
C LYS A 293 26.77 3.31 11.41
N VAL A 294 25.84 3.32 12.35
CA VAL A 294 24.40 3.38 12.07
C VAL A 294 23.93 4.82 12.12
N PHE A 295 23.31 5.23 11.02
CA PHE A 295 22.54 6.44 10.88
C PHE A 295 21.09 6.08 10.58
N GLY A 296 20.17 7.01 10.81
CA GLY A 296 18.79 6.75 10.42
C GLY A 296 17.86 7.94 10.49
N LEU A 297 16.68 7.76 9.91
CA LEU A 297 15.59 8.74 10.00
C LEU A 297 14.68 8.39 11.18
N VAL A 298 14.65 9.25 12.19
CA VAL A 298 13.67 9.21 13.29
C VAL A 298 12.40 9.95 12.85
N SER A 299 11.29 9.23 12.65
CA SER A 299 10.03 9.79 12.12
C SER A 299 8.81 8.93 12.48
N LYS A 300 7.60 9.53 12.42
CA LYS A 300 6.32 8.82 12.55
C LYS A 300 5.27 9.45 11.62
N PRO A 301 4.90 8.80 10.50
CA PRO A 301 5.39 7.51 9.96
C PRO A 301 6.79 7.59 9.31
N VAL A 302 7.37 6.45 8.91
CA VAL A 302 8.74 6.38 8.32
C VAL A 302 8.84 5.64 6.97
N SER A 303 7.86 4.79 6.62
CA SER A 303 7.89 3.92 5.42
C SER A 303 8.04 4.65 4.07
N HIS A 304 7.73 5.94 4.00
CA HIS A 304 7.88 6.75 2.77
C HIS A 304 9.29 7.35 2.58
N SER A 305 10.21 7.08 3.51
CA SER A 305 11.53 7.71 3.52
C SER A 305 12.36 7.35 2.30
N LYS A 306 12.81 8.38 1.57
CA LYS A 306 13.82 8.27 0.51
C LYS A 306 15.25 8.45 1.03
N GLY A 307 15.45 8.48 2.35
CA GLY A 307 16.78 8.62 2.97
C GLY A 307 17.75 7.49 2.61
N PRO A 308 17.36 6.20 2.71
CA PRO A 308 18.25 5.08 2.39
C PRO A 308 18.81 5.10 0.97
N ILE A 309 17.99 5.47 -0.02
CA ILE A 309 18.41 5.52 -1.44
C ILE A 309 19.36 6.69 -1.76
N LEU A 310 19.47 7.68 -0.86
CA LEU A 310 20.42 8.79 -1.01
C LEU A 310 21.69 8.57 -0.19
N HIS A 311 21.53 8.30 1.11
CA HIS A 311 22.65 8.26 2.05
C HIS A 311 23.49 7.00 1.86
N ASN A 312 22.89 5.82 1.65
CA ASN A 312 23.68 4.58 1.56
C ASN A 312 24.63 4.57 0.34
N PRO A 313 24.18 4.93 -0.89
CA PRO A 313 25.11 5.05 -2.00
C PRO A 313 26.16 6.15 -1.81
N ALA A 314 25.83 7.26 -1.14
CA ALA A 314 26.77 8.34 -0.85
C ALA A 314 27.85 7.92 0.16
N LEU A 315 27.48 7.20 1.22
CA LEU A 315 28.41 6.62 2.19
C LEU A 315 29.39 5.67 1.50
N ARG A 316 28.89 4.81 0.61
CA ARG A 316 29.74 3.93 -0.20
C ARG A 316 30.67 4.69 -1.14
N HIS A 317 30.17 5.72 -1.83
CA HIS A 317 30.99 6.53 -2.74
C HIS A 317 32.12 7.25 -1.99
N ALA A 318 31.86 7.71 -0.77
CA ALA A 318 32.86 8.32 0.09
C ALA A 318 33.78 7.31 0.78
N ASN A 319 33.56 6.01 0.56
CA ASN A 319 34.20 4.92 1.28
C ASN A 319 34.07 5.07 2.82
N PHE A 320 32.92 5.59 3.27
CA PHE A 320 32.58 5.72 4.68
C PHE A 320 31.85 4.45 5.13
N ASN A 321 32.38 3.78 6.17
CA ASN A 321 31.78 2.57 6.73
C ASN A 321 30.54 2.91 7.57
N GLY A 322 29.41 3.18 6.91
CA GLY A 322 28.15 3.52 7.56
C GLY A 322 26.93 3.02 6.78
N ILE A 323 25.82 2.89 7.50
CA ILE A 323 24.51 2.56 6.94
C ILE A 323 23.46 3.53 7.47
N TYR A 324 22.48 3.85 6.62
CA TYR A 324 21.33 4.69 6.89
C TYR A 324 20.04 3.87 6.82
N VAL A 325 19.26 3.84 7.90
CA VAL A 325 18.04 3.02 8.03
C VAL A 325 16.80 3.85 8.45
N PRO A 326 15.57 3.43 8.07
CA PRO A 326 14.35 4.06 8.55
C PRO A 326 14.01 3.61 9.99
N MET A 327 13.78 4.54 10.91
CA MET A 327 13.46 4.27 12.31
C MET A 327 12.07 4.80 12.66
N PHE A 328 11.10 3.88 12.79
CA PHE A 328 9.75 4.21 13.26
C PHE A 328 9.80 4.38 14.78
N VAL A 329 9.77 5.62 15.27
CA VAL A 329 9.88 5.92 16.70
C VAL A 329 8.52 6.36 17.22
N ASP A 330 8.00 5.70 18.26
CA ASP A 330 6.76 6.10 18.91
C ASP A 330 7.00 7.14 20.02
N ASP A 331 7.98 6.88 20.89
CA ASP A 331 8.40 7.77 21.99
C ASP A 331 9.89 8.16 21.87
N LEU A 332 10.16 9.47 21.85
CA LEU A 332 11.53 9.98 21.70
C LEU A 332 12.39 9.75 22.95
N LYS A 333 11.79 9.84 24.14
CA LYS A 333 12.54 9.73 25.39
C LYS A 333 13.06 8.30 25.55
N GLU A 334 12.17 7.33 25.41
CA GLU A 334 12.54 5.91 25.48
C GLU A 334 13.56 5.56 24.39
N PHE A 335 13.38 6.08 23.17
CA PHE A 335 14.33 5.87 22.08
C PHE A 335 15.75 6.34 22.41
N PHE A 336 15.93 7.58 22.88
CA PHE A 336 17.26 8.11 23.19
C PHE A 336 17.86 7.52 24.48
N GLU A 337 17.03 7.07 25.43
CA GLU A 337 17.48 6.32 26.61
C GLU A 337 18.00 4.93 26.25
N VAL A 338 17.44 4.30 25.21
CA VAL A 338 17.82 2.95 24.78
C VAL A 338 18.98 2.96 23.78
N TYR A 339 18.93 3.80 22.74
CA TYR A 339 19.93 3.83 21.66
C TYR A 339 21.12 4.72 21.97
N THR A 340 21.82 4.42 23.07
CA THR A 340 22.95 5.20 23.61
C THR A 340 24.33 4.81 23.06
N SER A 341 24.44 3.63 22.42
CA SER A 341 25.71 3.12 21.89
C SER A 341 26.36 4.06 20.87
N PRO A 342 27.72 4.18 20.84
CA PRO A 342 28.47 4.91 19.81
C PRO A 342 28.36 4.30 18.40
N ASP A 343 27.70 3.14 18.27
CA ASP A 343 27.31 2.57 17.00
C ASP A 343 26.25 3.40 16.29
N PHE A 344 25.31 3.97 17.04
CA PHE A 344 24.28 4.87 16.51
C PHE A 344 24.84 6.28 16.50
N ALA A 345 25.53 6.60 15.41
CA ALA A 345 26.40 7.75 15.27
C ALA A 345 25.65 9.04 14.91
N GLY A 346 24.44 8.94 14.37
CA GLY A 346 23.64 10.13 14.08
C GLY A 346 22.25 9.84 13.53
N TYR A 347 21.40 10.85 13.57
CA TYR A 347 19.99 10.74 13.18
C TYR A 347 19.58 11.94 12.34
N SER A 348 18.90 11.69 11.22
CA SER A 348 18.02 12.71 10.64
C SER A 348 16.70 12.68 11.43
N VAL A 349 16.07 13.84 11.59
CA VAL A 349 14.80 13.97 12.32
C VAL A 349 13.72 14.48 11.38
N GLY A 350 12.69 13.64 11.20
CA GLY A 350 11.53 13.86 10.37
C GLY A 350 10.35 14.47 11.14
N PHE A 351 9.20 14.53 10.47
CA PHE A 351 7.94 14.91 11.10
C PHE A 351 7.49 13.79 12.07
N PRO A 352 6.91 14.11 13.24
CA PRO A 352 6.64 15.44 13.81
C PRO A 352 7.74 15.96 14.77
N TYR A 353 8.92 15.35 14.80
CA TYR A 353 9.82 15.41 15.96
C TYR A 353 10.82 16.58 16.01
N LYS A 354 10.99 17.36 14.94
CA LYS A 354 12.09 18.36 14.81
C LYS A 354 12.17 19.38 15.97
N GLU A 355 11.06 19.78 16.57
CA GLU A 355 11.03 20.70 17.73
C GLU A 355 11.23 19.94 19.05
N ALA A 356 10.50 18.83 19.23
CA ALA A 356 10.55 18.02 20.43
C ALA A 356 11.93 17.39 20.68
N VAL A 357 12.71 17.13 19.63
CA VAL A 357 14.01 16.46 19.74
C VAL A 357 15.09 17.33 20.40
N VAL A 358 14.90 18.65 20.41
CA VAL A 358 15.89 19.62 20.93
C VAL A 358 16.21 19.36 22.39
N GLN A 359 15.23 18.96 23.20
CA GLN A 359 15.40 18.70 24.63
C GLN A 359 16.26 17.46 24.93
N PHE A 360 16.46 16.57 23.93
CA PHE A 360 17.27 15.36 24.06
C PHE A 360 18.70 15.57 23.54
N CYS A 361 19.03 16.74 23.02
CA CYS A 361 20.39 17.09 22.63
C CYS A 361 21.14 17.67 23.85
N ASP A 362 22.29 17.09 24.18
CA ASP A 362 23.19 17.62 25.22
C ASP A 362 23.74 18.99 24.83
N GLU A 363 24.03 19.15 23.54
CA GLU A 363 24.53 20.39 22.95
C GLU A 363 23.69 20.70 21.71
N VAL A 364 23.36 21.97 21.50
CA VAL A 364 22.63 22.41 20.31
C VAL A 364 23.47 23.45 19.61
N HIS A 365 23.82 23.19 18.35
CA HIS A 365 24.60 24.11 17.53
C HIS A 365 23.95 25.51 17.52
N PRO A 366 24.70 26.61 17.62
CA PRO A 366 24.14 27.95 17.76
C PRO A 366 23.03 28.28 16.75
N LEU A 367 23.21 27.87 15.50
CA LEU A 367 22.18 28.00 14.46
C LEU A 367 20.90 27.23 14.81
N ALA A 368 21.01 25.94 15.15
CA ALA A 368 19.84 25.11 15.51
C ALA A 368 19.15 25.62 16.79
N LYS A 369 19.92 26.14 17.75
CA LYS A 369 19.41 26.75 18.97
C LYS A 369 18.61 28.02 18.67
N SER A 370 19.12 28.86 17.76
CA SER A 370 18.40 30.06 17.32
C SER A 370 17.12 29.72 16.56
N ILE A 371 17.11 28.63 15.79
CA ILE A 371 15.92 28.13 15.09
C ILE A 371 14.89 27.58 16.09
N GLY A 372 15.35 26.91 17.15
CA GLY A 372 14.49 26.17 18.07
C GLY A 372 14.02 24.82 17.52
N ALA A 373 14.73 24.28 16.52
CA ALA A 373 14.43 22.98 15.93
C ALA A 373 15.71 22.30 15.42
N VAL A 374 15.76 20.98 15.55
CA VAL A 374 16.87 20.12 15.14
C VAL A 374 16.35 19.10 14.11
N ASN A 375 16.99 19.02 12.95
CA ASN A 375 16.68 18.01 11.93
C ASN A 375 17.81 16.98 11.75
N THR A 376 18.94 17.18 12.43
CA THR A 376 20.14 16.36 12.29
C THR A 376 20.83 16.29 13.66
N ILE A 377 21.07 15.09 14.15
CA ILE A 377 21.74 14.85 15.43
C ILE A 377 22.99 14.06 15.14
N ILE A 378 24.11 14.49 15.72
CA ILE A 378 25.39 13.75 15.67
C ILE A 378 25.74 13.33 17.09
N ARG A 379 26.02 12.04 17.28
CA ARG A 379 26.62 11.55 18.50
C ARG A 379 28.12 11.79 18.42
N LYS A 380 28.64 12.68 19.26
CA LYS A 380 30.06 13.03 19.25
C LYS A 380 30.90 11.82 19.68
N PRO A 381 31.87 11.36 18.88
CA PRO A 381 32.66 10.18 19.22
C PRO A 381 33.50 10.32 20.49
N SER A 382 33.86 11.54 20.88
CA SER A 382 34.78 11.78 22.00
C SER A 382 34.15 11.60 23.39
N ASP A 383 32.87 11.96 23.54
CA ASP A 383 32.18 11.99 24.84
C ASP A 383 30.75 11.40 24.79
N GLY A 384 30.31 10.95 23.61
CA GLY A 384 29.00 10.33 23.41
C GLY A 384 27.83 11.31 23.40
N LYS A 385 28.07 12.61 23.56
CA LYS A 385 27.01 13.63 23.60
C LYS A 385 26.26 13.73 22.29
N LEU A 386 24.96 13.97 22.38
CA LEU A 386 24.09 14.26 21.25
C LEU A 386 24.15 15.74 20.92
N ILE A 387 24.71 16.07 19.74
CA ILE A 387 24.77 17.44 19.23
C ILE A 387 23.68 17.65 18.18
N GLY A 388 22.76 18.56 18.45
CA GLY A 388 21.69 18.94 17.54
C GLY A 388 22.10 20.02 16.54
N TYR A 389 21.90 19.74 15.25
CA TYR A 389 22.12 20.63 14.12
C TYR A 389 20.83 20.84 13.31
N ASN A 390 20.85 21.84 12.44
CA ASN A 390 19.77 22.12 11.51
C ASN A 390 20.33 22.36 10.10
N THR A 391 20.12 21.40 9.20
CA THR A 391 20.51 21.47 7.79
C THR A 391 19.36 21.92 6.88
N ASP A 392 18.13 21.95 7.38
CA ASP A 392 16.96 22.49 6.67
C ASP A 392 17.16 23.98 6.35
N CYS A 393 17.81 24.72 7.26
CA CYS A 393 18.11 26.14 7.10
C CYS A 393 18.98 26.41 5.86
N GLU A 394 20.22 25.91 5.84
CA GLU A 394 21.10 26.15 4.70
C GLU A 394 20.58 25.44 3.43
N GLY A 395 19.96 24.26 3.57
CA GLY A 395 19.38 23.53 2.43
C GLY A 395 18.30 24.31 1.69
N SER A 396 17.39 24.97 2.43
CA SER A 396 16.35 25.81 1.83
C SER A 396 16.91 27.13 1.30
N ILE A 397 17.71 27.85 2.08
CA ILE A 397 18.25 29.16 1.69
C ILE A 397 19.17 29.04 0.48
N ALA A 398 20.12 28.09 0.48
CA ALA A 398 20.99 27.91 -0.67
C ALA A 398 20.22 27.48 -1.92
N SER A 399 19.08 26.78 -1.81
CA SER A 399 18.23 26.46 -2.97
C SER A 399 17.59 27.71 -3.56
N ILE A 400 17.16 28.63 -2.69
CA ILE A 400 16.57 29.91 -3.09
C ILE A 400 17.63 30.85 -3.70
N GLU A 401 18.80 30.96 -3.08
CA GLU A 401 19.87 31.86 -3.55
C GLU A 401 20.47 31.43 -4.90
N ASP A 402 20.64 30.12 -5.14
CA ASP A 402 21.14 29.60 -6.41
C ASP A 402 20.21 30.00 -7.57
N ALA A 403 18.91 29.79 -7.39
CA ALA A 403 17.89 30.14 -8.39
C ALA A 403 17.85 31.66 -8.67
N LEU A 404 18.19 32.51 -7.70
CA LEU A 404 18.30 33.96 -7.87
C LEU A 404 19.64 34.41 -8.48
N THR A 405 20.67 33.57 -8.43
CA THR A 405 22.04 33.92 -8.85
C THR A 405 22.33 33.50 -10.29
N ASP A 406 21.66 32.45 -10.80
CA ASP A 406 21.70 32.09 -12.23
C ASP A 406 21.21 33.24 -13.15
N GLN A 407 20.38 34.16 -12.64
CA GLN A 407 19.99 35.39 -13.37
C GLN A 407 21.01 36.54 -13.26
N ARG A 408 21.96 36.51 -12.32
CA ARG A 408 22.93 37.60 -12.07
C ARG A 408 24.24 37.48 -12.85
N TYR A 409 24.54 36.33 -13.47
CA TYR A 409 25.69 36.19 -14.39
C TYR A 409 25.58 37.07 -15.66
N ILE A 410 24.44 37.71 -15.89
CA ILE A 410 24.26 38.71 -16.97
C ILE A 410 24.73 40.12 -16.54
N ASN A 411 24.83 40.44 -15.24
CA ASN A 411 24.98 41.85 -14.78
C ASN A 411 25.98 42.10 -13.63
N GLY A 412 27.08 41.34 -13.52
CA GLY A 412 28.20 41.67 -12.64
C GLY A 412 27.97 41.38 -11.14
N ALA A 413 29.04 40.96 -10.46
CA ALA A 413 29.00 40.41 -9.11
C ALA A 413 28.72 41.48 -8.02
N SER A 414 27.69 41.24 -7.21
CA SER A 414 27.46 41.94 -5.94
C SER A 414 27.92 41.06 -4.77
N LEU A 415 28.65 41.65 -3.81
CA LEU A 415 29.19 40.98 -2.61
C LEU A 415 28.12 40.63 -1.55
N ASN A 416 26.86 41.03 -1.73
CA ASN A 416 25.77 40.82 -0.77
C ASN A 416 24.80 39.71 -1.21
N SER A 417 24.22 38.98 -0.24
CA SER A 417 23.20 37.94 -0.49
C SER A 417 22.04 38.50 -1.35
N PRO A 418 21.47 37.72 -2.30
CA PRO A 418 20.27 38.13 -3.05
C PRO A 418 19.07 38.47 -2.16
N LEU A 419 19.05 37.95 -0.93
CA LEU A 419 17.93 38.10 0.00
C LEU A 419 17.96 39.42 0.78
N ALA A 420 19.12 40.11 0.80
CA ALA A 420 19.33 41.30 1.61
C ALA A 420 18.32 42.40 1.26
N GLY A 421 17.58 42.88 2.26
CA GLY A 421 16.56 43.93 2.15
C GLY A 421 15.22 43.48 1.56
N LYS A 422 15.13 42.29 0.95
CA LYS A 422 13.88 41.78 0.35
C LYS A 422 12.86 41.39 1.41
N GLN A 423 11.58 41.57 1.07
CA GLN A 423 10.48 41.00 1.85
C GLN A 423 10.43 39.48 1.62
N PHE A 424 10.46 38.72 2.70
CA PHE A 424 10.49 37.26 2.68
C PHE A 424 9.31 36.71 3.47
N VAL A 425 8.36 36.11 2.76
CA VAL A 425 7.10 35.59 3.30
C VAL A 425 7.25 34.10 3.58
N VAL A 426 7.16 33.71 4.84
CA VAL A 426 7.20 32.31 5.27
C VAL A 426 5.81 31.87 5.68
N VAL A 427 5.34 30.78 5.09
CA VAL A 427 4.06 30.15 5.45
C VAL A 427 4.34 28.86 6.20
N GLY A 428 3.93 28.80 7.46
CA GLY A 428 4.24 27.75 8.42
C GLY A 428 5.36 28.17 9.38
N ALA A 429 5.13 27.96 10.68
CA ALA A 429 6.04 28.22 11.80
C ALA A 429 6.43 26.91 12.53
N GLY A 430 6.31 25.76 11.86
CA GLY A 430 6.88 24.48 12.28
C GLY A 430 8.40 24.40 12.09
N GLY A 431 9.01 23.26 12.40
CA GLY A 431 10.47 23.08 12.32
C GLY A 431 11.13 23.54 11.00
N ALA A 432 10.52 23.25 9.84
CA ALA A 432 11.02 23.73 8.55
C ALA A 432 10.85 25.25 8.37
N GLY A 433 9.69 25.79 8.76
CA GLY A 433 9.40 27.22 8.71
C GLY A 433 10.31 28.05 9.59
N ARG A 434 10.61 27.56 10.81
CA ARG A 434 11.60 28.14 11.72
C ARG A 434 12.97 28.24 11.05
N ALA A 435 13.42 27.16 10.41
CA ALA A 435 14.72 27.11 9.74
C ALA A 435 14.81 28.10 8.58
N ILE A 436 13.79 28.14 7.72
CA ILE A 436 13.70 29.07 6.59
C ILE A 436 13.68 30.52 7.07
N ALA A 437 12.87 30.85 8.08
CA ALA A 437 12.75 32.22 8.60
C ALA A 437 14.08 32.74 9.17
N VAL A 438 14.75 31.95 10.02
CA VAL A 438 16.06 32.33 10.59
C VAL A 438 17.12 32.44 9.50
N GLY A 439 17.15 31.50 8.56
CA GLY A 439 18.04 31.53 7.41
C GLY A 439 17.87 32.81 6.58
N ALA A 440 16.65 33.15 6.21
CA ALA A 440 16.34 34.37 5.46
C ALA A 440 16.76 35.63 6.21
N LYS A 441 16.50 35.70 7.53
CA LYS A 441 16.91 36.83 8.37
C LYS A 441 18.43 36.97 8.44
N SER A 442 19.16 35.87 8.60
CA SER A 442 20.63 35.86 8.66
C SER A 442 21.28 36.43 7.38
N ARG A 443 20.57 36.34 6.25
CA ARG A 443 20.98 36.92 4.96
C ARG A 443 20.45 38.34 4.71
N GLY A 444 19.87 38.96 5.74
CA GLY A 444 19.43 40.35 5.71
C GLY A 444 18.01 40.57 5.17
N ALA A 445 17.20 39.52 5.02
CA ALA A 445 15.80 39.68 4.59
C ALA A 445 14.91 40.26 5.69
N ARG A 446 13.82 40.92 5.28
CA ARG A 446 12.71 41.33 6.16
C ARG A 446 11.67 40.22 6.16
N VAL A 447 11.60 39.47 7.25
CA VAL A 447 10.80 38.23 7.33
C VAL A 447 9.40 38.50 7.87
N ILE A 448 8.39 37.95 7.22
CA ILE A 448 6.99 37.96 7.64
C ILE A 448 6.51 36.51 7.71
N ILE A 449 5.87 36.15 8.82
CA ILE A 449 5.57 34.76 9.16
C ILE A 449 4.07 34.59 9.32
N PHE A 450 3.53 33.56 8.67
CA PHE A 450 2.13 33.21 8.73
C PHE A 450 1.98 31.78 9.23
N ASP A 451 1.12 31.57 10.22
CA ASP A 451 0.77 30.23 10.70
C ASP A 451 -0.68 30.19 11.19
N ILE A 452 -1.28 29.00 11.16
CA ILE A 452 -2.64 28.76 11.68
C ILE A 452 -2.69 28.94 13.21
N ASP A 453 -1.54 28.83 13.87
CA ASP A 453 -1.33 29.19 15.26
C ASP A 453 -0.58 30.53 15.31
N LEU A 454 -1.32 31.60 15.56
CA LEU A 454 -0.77 32.95 15.64
C LEU A 454 0.32 33.08 16.71
N GLU A 455 0.19 32.37 17.83
CA GLU A 455 1.17 32.47 18.92
C GLU A 455 2.50 31.81 18.51
N ARG A 456 2.46 30.72 17.74
CA ARG A 456 3.66 30.16 17.09
C ARG A 456 4.30 31.12 16.11
N ALA A 457 3.51 31.77 15.26
CA ALA A 457 4.03 32.78 14.32
C ALA A 457 4.68 33.95 15.06
N LYS A 458 4.04 34.48 16.11
CA LYS A 458 4.58 35.56 16.96
C LYS A 458 5.89 35.16 17.65
N SER A 459 5.93 33.95 18.22
CA SER A 459 7.14 33.41 18.85
C SER A 459 8.32 33.39 17.87
N LEU A 460 8.10 32.90 16.65
CA LEU A 460 9.15 32.87 15.64
C LEU A 460 9.51 34.26 15.11
N ALA A 461 8.54 35.15 14.93
CA ALA A 461 8.79 36.53 14.49
C ALA A 461 9.64 37.32 15.48
N GLN A 462 9.46 37.09 16.79
CA GLN A 462 10.34 37.66 17.82
C GLN A 462 11.80 37.21 17.64
N VAL A 463 12.03 35.92 17.37
CA VAL A 463 13.37 35.35 17.14
C VAL A 463 14.07 36.01 15.96
N VAL A 464 13.34 36.26 14.86
CA VAL A 464 13.92 36.85 13.64
C VAL A 464 13.78 38.37 13.56
N SER A 465 13.25 39.03 14.60
CA SER A 465 12.87 40.44 14.56
C SER A 465 12.10 40.77 13.27
N GLY A 466 11.07 39.97 13.00
CA GLY A 466 10.20 40.06 11.85
C GLY A 466 8.76 40.32 12.27
N GLU A 467 7.84 40.14 11.32
CA GLU A 467 6.41 40.33 11.54
C GLU A 467 5.68 38.99 11.60
N ALA A 468 4.64 38.91 12.42
CA ALA A 468 3.79 37.73 12.52
C ALA A 468 2.35 38.10 12.17
N GLN A 469 1.71 37.24 11.39
CA GLN A 469 0.31 37.35 11.07
C GLN A 469 -0.35 35.97 11.14
N HIS A 470 -1.66 35.96 11.37
CA HIS A 470 -2.42 34.71 11.34
C HIS A 470 -2.56 34.26 9.88
N PHE A 471 -2.55 32.95 9.63
CA PHE A 471 -2.63 32.37 8.28
C PHE A 471 -3.76 32.95 7.42
N ASP A 472 -4.93 33.21 7.99
CA ASP A 472 -6.08 33.80 7.26
C ASP A 472 -5.79 35.20 6.68
N SER A 473 -4.79 35.90 7.22
CA SER A 473 -4.37 37.22 6.72
C SER A 473 -3.63 37.12 5.39
N LEU A 474 -3.11 35.93 5.05
CA LEU A 474 -2.36 35.67 3.82
C LEU A 474 -3.22 35.84 2.56
N ALA A 475 -4.55 35.62 2.66
CA ALA A 475 -5.50 35.82 1.56
C ALA A 475 -5.56 37.28 1.07
N HIS A 476 -5.32 38.23 1.98
CA HIS A 476 -5.38 39.67 1.70
C HIS A 476 -4.00 40.33 1.73
N PHE A 477 -2.95 39.55 2.00
CA PHE A 477 -1.60 40.05 2.09
C PHE A 477 -1.08 40.41 0.69
N GLN A 478 -0.71 41.67 0.51
CA GLN A 478 -0.10 42.15 -0.73
C GLN A 478 1.42 42.21 -0.57
N PRO A 479 2.17 41.27 -1.16
CA PRO A 479 3.62 41.31 -1.11
C PRO A 479 4.17 42.51 -1.90
N GLU A 480 5.29 43.04 -1.46
CA GLU A 480 6.06 44.01 -2.23
C GLU A 480 6.55 43.37 -3.55
N LYS A 481 6.61 44.17 -4.62
CA LYS A 481 7.14 43.68 -5.90
C LYS A 481 8.58 43.20 -5.74
N GLY A 482 8.84 41.95 -6.10
CA GLY A 482 10.14 41.30 -5.97
C GLY A 482 10.36 40.59 -4.63
N ALA A 483 9.30 40.36 -3.85
CA ALA A 483 9.30 39.55 -2.64
C ALA A 483 9.62 38.08 -2.92
N ILE A 484 9.90 37.32 -1.86
CA ILE A 484 10.13 35.88 -1.92
C ILE A 484 9.09 35.17 -1.06
N LEU A 485 8.48 34.12 -1.60
CA LEU A 485 7.55 33.25 -0.88
C LEU A 485 8.21 31.92 -0.57
N ALA A 486 8.06 31.43 0.66
CA ALA A 486 8.47 30.09 1.06
C ALA A 486 7.33 29.37 1.78
N ASN A 487 6.76 28.34 1.14
CA ASN A 487 5.83 27.42 1.80
C ASN A 487 6.61 26.38 2.61
N ALA A 488 6.36 26.33 3.91
CA ALA A 488 6.91 25.36 4.84
C ALA A 488 5.79 24.53 5.51
N THR A 489 4.59 24.53 4.94
CA THR A 489 3.44 23.73 5.39
C THR A 489 3.26 22.48 4.53
N PRO A 490 2.44 21.50 4.97
CA PRO A 490 2.05 20.37 4.13
C PRO A 490 1.04 20.70 3.01
N ILE A 491 0.63 21.97 2.83
CA ILE A 491 -0.31 22.38 1.78
C ILE A 491 0.35 22.13 0.41
N GLY A 492 -0.34 21.37 -0.45
CA GLY A 492 0.19 20.94 -1.75
C GLY A 492 0.83 19.54 -1.72
N MET A 493 0.99 18.91 -0.54
CA MET A 493 1.53 17.55 -0.40
C MET A 493 0.50 16.47 -0.74
N HIS A 494 0.93 15.38 -1.37
CA HIS A 494 0.09 14.21 -1.67
C HIS A 494 -0.59 13.67 -0.40
N PRO A 495 -1.89 13.34 -0.44
CA PRO A 495 -2.78 13.35 -1.62
C PRO A 495 -3.39 14.72 -1.97
N ASN A 496 -3.28 15.73 -1.10
CA ASN A 496 -3.88 17.06 -1.23
C ASN A 496 -3.06 18.02 -2.12
N THR A 497 -2.88 17.66 -3.38
CA THR A 497 -1.99 18.33 -4.35
C THR A 497 -2.56 19.61 -4.98
N ASP A 498 -3.86 19.86 -4.81
CA ASP A 498 -4.65 20.93 -5.45
C ASP A 498 -4.65 22.25 -4.67
N ARG A 499 -3.91 22.35 -3.56
CA ARG A 499 -3.96 23.51 -2.64
C ARG A 499 -2.67 24.32 -2.71
N ILE A 500 -2.80 25.64 -2.58
CA ILE A 500 -1.69 26.59 -2.44
C ILE A 500 -1.91 27.46 -1.18
N PRO A 501 -0.85 27.94 -0.52
CA PRO A 501 -0.99 28.74 0.70
C PRO A 501 -1.45 30.18 0.45
N VAL A 502 -1.02 30.81 -0.65
CA VAL A 502 -1.26 32.23 -1.00
C VAL A 502 -2.35 32.40 -2.05
N ALA A 503 -2.91 33.60 -2.16
CA ALA A 503 -3.80 33.94 -3.28
C ALA A 503 -3.02 33.96 -4.61
N GLU A 504 -3.55 33.29 -5.63
CA GLU A 504 -2.92 33.16 -6.96
C GLU A 504 -2.58 34.52 -7.59
N ALA A 505 -3.46 35.51 -7.40
CA ALA A 505 -3.28 36.86 -7.93
C ALA A 505 -2.04 37.60 -7.38
N THR A 506 -1.48 37.17 -6.25
CA THR A 506 -0.28 37.79 -5.67
C THR A 506 1.02 37.14 -6.17
N LEU A 507 0.93 35.99 -6.85
CA LEU A 507 2.09 35.24 -7.34
C LEU A 507 2.98 36.07 -8.26
N GLY A 508 2.40 36.94 -9.10
CA GLY A 508 3.15 37.82 -10.00
C GLY A 508 3.94 38.94 -9.31
N ASN A 509 3.71 39.19 -8.02
CA ASN A 509 4.50 40.14 -7.23
C ASN A 509 5.72 39.47 -6.57
N TYR A 510 5.75 38.15 -6.46
CA TYR A 510 6.92 37.43 -5.97
C TYR A 510 7.94 37.25 -7.10
N GLN A 511 9.21 37.56 -6.82
CA GLN A 511 10.29 37.21 -7.73
C GLN A 511 10.55 35.70 -7.71
N LEU A 512 10.42 35.07 -6.54
CA LEU A 512 10.68 33.65 -6.35
C LEU A 512 9.67 33.02 -5.39
N VAL A 513 9.20 31.82 -5.75
CA VAL A 513 8.36 30.96 -4.92
C VAL A 513 9.07 29.64 -4.66
N PHE A 514 9.29 29.34 -3.38
CA PHE A 514 9.85 28.09 -2.88
C PHE A 514 8.77 27.28 -2.17
N ASP A 515 8.74 25.98 -2.40
CA ASP A 515 7.84 25.07 -1.70
C ASP A 515 8.62 23.91 -1.08
N ALA A 516 8.60 23.77 0.25
CA ALA A 516 9.28 22.68 0.94
C ALA A 516 8.66 21.30 0.66
N VAL A 517 7.44 21.26 0.12
CA VAL A 517 6.80 20.02 -0.33
C VAL A 517 7.55 19.46 -1.55
N TYR A 518 7.95 18.20 -1.46
CA TYR A 518 8.67 17.50 -2.53
C TYR A 518 7.91 16.29 -3.11
N THR A 519 6.72 16.00 -2.59
CA THR A 519 5.82 14.95 -3.10
C THR A 519 4.40 15.51 -3.23
N PRO A 520 3.95 15.89 -4.45
CA PRO A 520 4.63 15.80 -5.74
C PRO A 520 5.78 16.81 -5.89
N ARG A 521 6.68 16.59 -6.87
CA ARG A 521 7.83 17.49 -7.14
C ARG A 521 7.38 18.88 -7.61
N LYS A 522 6.39 18.93 -8.50
CA LYS A 522 5.74 20.17 -8.96
C LYS A 522 4.38 20.23 -8.25
N THR A 523 4.29 21.04 -7.21
CA THR A 523 3.03 21.33 -6.52
C THR A 523 2.25 22.37 -7.30
N ARG A 524 0.94 22.48 -7.08
CA ARG A 524 0.13 23.55 -7.67
C ARG A 524 0.73 24.94 -7.39
N LEU A 525 1.31 25.17 -6.19
CA LEU A 525 1.95 26.44 -5.85
C LEU A 525 3.09 26.78 -6.81
N LEU A 526 3.93 25.79 -7.13
CA LEU A 526 5.02 25.96 -8.07
C LEU A 526 4.51 26.06 -9.52
N GLU A 527 3.42 25.37 -9.88
CA GLU A 527 2.84 25.49 -11.22
C GLU A 527 2.26 26.90 -11.46
N ASP A 528 1.48 27.40 -10.50
CA ASP A 528 0.82 28.70 -10.60
C ASP A 528 1.85 29.84 -10.51
N ALA A 529 2.91 29.68 -9.69
CA ALA A 529 3.98 30.66 -9.60
C ALA A 529 4.81 30.76 -10.89
N ASP A 530 5.11 29.62 -11.53
CA ASP A 530 5.79 29.54 -12.83
C ASP A 530 4.94 30.23 -13.91
N ALA A 531 3.61 29.99 -13.90
CA ALA A 531 2.67 30.63 -14.82
C ALA A 531 2.59 32.17 -14.63
N ALA A 532 2.74 32.64 -13.39
CA ALA A 532 2.79 34.06 -13.05
C ALA A 532 4.16 34.72 -13.34
N GLY A 533 5.14 33.96 -13.84
CA GLY A 533 6.47 34.45 -14.19
C GLY A 533 7.45 34.55 -13.02
N ALA A 534 7.11 33.99 -11.86
CA ALA A 534 8.03 33.88 -10.73
C ALA A 534 9.03 32.73 -10.95
N ILE A 535 10.23 32.86 -10.36
CA ILE A 535 11.19 31.77 -10.32
C ILE A 535 10.67 30.72 -9.33
N THR A 536 10.65 29.44 -9.71
CA THR A 536 10.11 28.39 -8.82
C THR A 536 11.19 27.43 -8.35
N VAL A 537 11.20 27.14 -7.06
CA VAL A 537 12.15 26.21 -6.44
C VAL A 537 11.39 25.09 -5.73
N SER A 538 11.58 23.86 -6.21
CA SER A 538 10.95 22.66 -5.65
C SER A 538 11.60 22.23 -4.33
N GLY A 539 10.80 21.62 -3.45
CA GLY A 539 11.27 21.05 -2.18
C GLY A 539 12.27 19.92 -2.37
N VAL A 540 12.36 19.35 -3.57
CA VAL A 540 13.41 18.39 -3.96
C VAL A 540 14.79 19.03 -3.83
N GLU A 541 14.96 20.29 -4.22
CA GLU A 541 16.26 20.98 -4.16
C GLU A 541 16.69 21.15 -2.70
N MET A 542 15.76 21.58 -1.83
CA MET A 542 15.98 21.61 -0.38
C MET A 542 16.31 20.22 0.15
N PHE A 543 15.54 19.19 -0.22
CA PHE A 543 15.73 17.81 0.22
C PHE A 543 17.12 17.26 -0.15
N LEU A 544 17.66 17.60 -1.31
CA LEU A 544 19.02 17.21 -1.71
C LEU A 544 20.07 17.99 -0.91
N LYS A 545 19.96 19.32 -0.81
CA LYS A 545 20.94 20.14 -0.10
C LYS A 545 21.00 19.85 1.39
N GLN A 546 19.84 19.65 2.04
CA GLN A 546 19.80 19.27 3.45
C GLN A 546 20.42 17.88 3.67
N ALA A 547 20.26 16.95 2.70
CA ALA A 547 20.86 15.62 2.76
C ALA A 547 22.38 15.68 2.58
N ILE A 548 22.88 16.56 1.70
CA ILE A 548 24.31 16.83 1.54
C ILE A 548 24.91 17.41 2.82
N GLY A 549 24.21 18.36 3.46
CA GLY A 549 24.60 18.89 4.77
C GLY A 549 24.62 17.83 5.86
N GLN A 550 23.59 16.97 5.90
CA GLN A 550 23.53 15.83 6.82
C GLN A 550 24.69 14.87 6.60
N PHE A 551 24.95 14.49 5.35
CA PHE A 551 26.06 13.63 4.98
C PHE A 551 27.40 14.20 5.44
N SER A 552 27.60 15.50 5.26
CA SER A 552 28.83 16.18 5.70
C SER A 552 28.99 16.14 7.22
N LEU A 553 27.90 16.32 7.97
CA LEU A 553 27.90 16.20 9.43
C LEU A 553 28.10 14.75 9.91
N PHE A 554 27.48 13.77 9.24
CA PHE A 554 27.60 12.35 9.56
C PHE A 554 29.01 11.83 9.35
N THR A 555 29.69 12.29 8.29
CA THR A 555 30.98 11.74 7.86
C THR A 555 32.18 12.61 8.21
N GLY A 556 31.97 13.90 8.47
CA GLY A 556 33.05 14.89 8.60
C GLY A 556 33.74 15.23 7.27
N THR A 557 33.19 14.81 6.13
CA THR A 557 33.73 15.08 4.79
C THR A 557 32.92 16.16 4.06
N GLU A 558 33.53 16.89 3.11
CA GLU A 558 32.80 17.90 2.32
C GLU A 558 31.78 17.24 1.39
N GLY A 559 30.57 17.79 1.36
CA GLY A 559 29.40 17.26 0.66
C GLY A 559 29.64 16.94 -0.81
N ILE A 560 29.29 15.72 -1.21
CA ILE A 560 29.65 15.15 -2.51
C ILE A 560 28.57 15.50 -3.54
N SER A 561 28.98 16.04 -4.70
CA SER A 561 28.12 16.27 -5.89
C SER A 561 27.42 15.00 -6.41
N PHE A 562 27.85 13.84 -5.94
CA PHE A 562 27.29 12.52 -6.20
C PHE A 562 25.84 12.38 -5.70
N ILE A 563 25.49 12.96 -4.54
CA ILE A 563 24.11 12.90 -4.02
C ILE A 563 23.11 13.52 -5.01
N SER A 564 23.47 14.65 -5.62
CA SER A 564 22.66 15.31 -6.65
C SER A 564 22.52 14.45 -7.92
N SER A 565 23.56 13.70 -8.28
CA SER A 565 23.58 12.82 -9.46
C SER A 565 22.73 11.56 -9.26
N LEU A 566 22.70 11.00 -8.04
CA LEU A 566 21.90 9.82 -7.69
C LEU A 566 20.40 10.04 -7.84
N TYR A 567 19.91 11.22 -7.45
CA TYR A 567 18.50 11.56 -7.54
C TYR A 567 17.97 11.55 -8.98
N LEU A 568 18.80 11.98 -9.94
CA LEU A 568 18.45 11.98 -11.37
C LEU A 568 18.38 10.57 -11.98
N LEU A 569 19.02 9.57 -11.37
CA LEU A 569 19.10 8.20 -11.88
C LEU A 569 18.02 7.26 -11.34
N HIS A 570 17.50 7.49 -10.13
CA HIS A 570 16.68 6.51 -9.40
C HIS A 570 15.18 6.85 -9.28
N ILE A 571 14.67 7.92 -9.92
CA ILE A 571 13.24 8.28 -9.88
C ILE A 571 12.71 8.55 -11.31
N PRO A 572 11.74 7.77 -11.83
CA PRO A 572 11.27 7.92 -13.20
C PRO A 572 10.54 9.25 -13.40
N SER A 573 11.00 10.01 -14.40
CA SER A 573 10.27 11.14 -14.97
C SER A 573 9.13 10.60 -15.84
N ARG A 574 7.88 10.72 -15.38
CA ARG A 574 6.70 10.63 -16.25
C ARG A 574 6.02 11.99 -16.33
N GLY A 575 6.10 12.59 -17.52
CA GLY A 575 5.15 13.60 -17.99
C GLY A 575 5.64 15.05 -18.05
N LEU A 576 6.38 15.43 -19.10
CA LEU A 576 6.16 16.69 -19.82
C LEU A 576 6.80 16.61 -21.21
N LEU A 577 5.94 16.47 -22.22
CA LEU A 577 6.22 16.94 -23.57
C LEU A 577 6.34 18.47 -23.49
N ALA A 578 7.56 19.00 -23.58
CA ALA A 578 7.77 20.38 -24.00
C ALA A 578 7.82 20.43 -25.55
N PRO A 579 7.31 21.50 -26.19
CA PRO A 579 7.34 21.64 -27.66
C PRO A 579 8.79 21.67 -28.18
N PRO A 580 9.02 21.33 -29.46
CA PRO A 580 10.36 21.10 -29.98
C PRO A 580 11.19 22.39 -29.96
N LEU A 581 12.16 22.46 -29.03
CA LEU A 581 13.31 23.34 -29.18
C LEU A 581 14.05 22.92 -30.46
N LYS A 582 14.19 23.87 -31.39
CA LYS A 582 14.87 23.71 -32.68
C LYS A 582 16.25 23.07 -32.47
N ARG A 583 16.55 22.11 -33.36
CA ARG A 583 17.63 21.12 -33.28
C ARG A 583 19.08 21.63 -33.35
N ASP A 584 19.33 22.94 -33.25
CA ASP A 584 20.63 23.51 -33.60
C ASP A 584 21.48 24.06 -32.42
N ASN A 585 20.99 24.05 -31.17
CA ASN A 585 21.74 24.62 -30.03
C ASN A 585 22.17 23.64 -28.92
N ILE A 586 21.93 22.33 -29.05
CA ILE A 586 22.38 21.32 -28.06
C ILE A 586 23.77 20.73 -28.39
N THR A 587 24.32 21.02 -29.56
CA THR A 587 25.62 20.49 -30.01
C THR A 587 26.82 21.25 -29.44
N VAL A 588 26.63 22.40 -28.79
CA VAL A 588 27.75 23.28 -28.35
C VAL A 588 28.09 23.13 -26.86
N LEU A 589 27.16 22.63 -26.02
CA LEU A 589 27.40 22.45 -24.57
C LEU A 589 27.98 21.07 -24.21
N SER A 590 27.74 20.03 -25.01
CA SER A 590 28.35 18.71 -24.78
C SER A 590 29.81 18.61 -25.23
N ALA A 591 30.24 19.42 -26.20
CA ALA A 591 31.61 19.41 -26.71
C ALA A 591 32.62 20.11 -25.77
N LYS A 592 32.22 21.20 -25.08
CA LYS A 592 33.08 21.88 -24.10
C LYS A 592 33.23 21.09 -22.79
N PHE A 593 32.19 20.37 -22.38
CA PHE A 593 32.21 19.53 -21.18
C PHE A 593 33.06 18.26 -21.38
N LEU A 594 33.02 17.67 -22.58
CA LEU A 594 33.92 16.56 -22.94
C LEU A 594 35.37 17.02 -23.13
N GLN A 595 35.62 18.26 -23.59
CA GLN A 595 36.98 18.82 -23.68
C GLN A 595 37.60 19.12 -22.31
N SER A 596 36.83 19.58 -21.31
CA SER A 596 37.38 19.84 -19.97
C SER A 596 37.75 18.55 -19.24
N GLN A 597 36.92 17.50 -19.38
CA GLN A 597 37.18 16.17 -18.81
C GLN A 597 38.37 15.47 -19.51
N PHE A 598 38.55 15.66 -20.82
CA PHE A 598 39.74 15.15 -21.54
C PHE A 598 41.03 15.89 -21.14
N ALA A 599 40.98 17.20 -20.89
CA ALA A 599 42.14 17.99 -20.46
C ALA A 599 42.55 17.67 -19.01
N GLU A 600 41.59 17.34 -18.14
CA GLU A 600 41.85 16.89 -16.77
C GLU A 600 42.46 15.48 -16.75
N ALA A 601 41.95 14.56 -17.58
CA ALA A 601 42.52 13.23 -17.75
C ALA A 601 43.97 13.25 -18.30
N LEU A 602 44.29 14.20 -19.20
CA LEU A 602 45.65 14.41 -19.71
C LEU A 602 46.59 15.09 -18.69
N ASN A 603 46.09 15.97 -17.84
CA ASN A 603 46.88 16.60 -16.78
C ASN A 603 47.22 15.64 -15.62
N VAL A 604 46.33 14.70 -15.31
CA VAL A 604 46.60 13.62 -14.34
C VAL A 604 47.67 12.67 -14.88
N HIS A 605 47.68 12.41 -16.20
CA HIS A 605 48.69 11.57 -16.85
C HIS A 605 50.10 12.20 -16.84
N HIS A 606 50.22 13.54 -16.97
CA HIS A 606 51.51 14.23 -16.90
C HIS A 606 52.07 14.37 -15.46
N ARG A 607 51.21 14.46 -14.43
CA ARG A 607 51.64 14.54 -13.03
C ARG A 607 52.08 13.19 -12.43
N TYR A 608 51.64 12.07 -12.99
CA TYR A 608 51.99 10.72 -12.51
C TYR A 608 53.36 10.20 -12.99
N LYS A 609 54.08 10.94 -13.84
CA LYS A 609 55.39 10.51 -14.36
C LYS A 609 56.59 10.85 -13.45
N ALA A 610 56.35 11.42 -12.27
CA ALA A 610 57.40 11.82 -11.34
C ALA A 610 57.17 11.31 -9.91
N ARG A 611 57.05 9.98 -9.73
CA ARG A 611 57.47 9.27 -8.49
C ARG A 611 57.39 7.75 -8.71
N ARG A 612 58.55 7.10 -8.57
CA ARG A 612 58.75 5.64 -8.69
C ARG A 612 58.32 4.96 -7.38
N ASN A 613 57.35 4.04 -7.44
CA ASN A 613 57.45 2.62 -7.06
C ASN A 613 56.07 2.03 -6.72
N ALA A 614 55.82 0.85 -7.30
CA ALA A 614 54.96 -0.25 -6.84
C ALA A 614 53.43 -0.02 -6.72
N GLU A 615 52.68 -0.37 -7.76
CA GLU A 615 51.79 -1.56 -7.89
C GLU A 615 50.57 -1.33 -8.81
N ARG A 616 50.10 -2.42 -9.42
CA ARG A 616 49.26 -2.49 -10.63
C ARG A 616 47.78 -2.17 -10.36
N VAL A 617 47.19 -1.30 -11.18
CA VAL A 617 45.72 -1.19 -11.39
C VAL A 617 45.41 -1.27 -12.89
N HIS A 618 44.30 -1.96 -13.19
CA HIS A 618 43.88 -2.56 -14.45
C HIS A 618 43.36 -1.59 -15.52
N ALA A 619 43.70 -1.89 -16.78
CA ALA A 619 43.11 -1.32 -18.00
C ALA A 619 41.82 -2.06 -18.40
N GLY A 620 40.75 -1.91 -17.61
CA GLY A 620 39.43 -2.52 -17.86
C GLY A 620 38.37 -1.58 -18.42
N ASP A 621 38.50 -0.27 -18.23
CA ASP A 621 37.36 0.65 -18.34
C ASP A 621 37.14 1.30 -19.72
N CYS A 622 37.95 0.96 -20.73
CA CYS A 622 37.75 1.49 -22.09
C CYS A 622 36.96 0.57 -23.04
N PHE A 623 36.66 -0.68 -22.66
CA PHE A 623 36.01 -1.65 -23.56
C PHE A 623 34.48 -1.69 -23.44
N SER A 624 33.93 -1.26 -22.30
CA SER A 624 32.49 -1.29 -22.00
C SER A 624 31.69 -0.25 -22.79
N GLN A 625 32.30 0.89 -23.15
CA GLN A 625 31.59 1.98 -23.82
C GLN A 625 31.40 1.78 -25.34
N ILE A 626 32.19 0.91 -25.98
CA ILE A 626 32.07 0.63 -27.43
C ILE A 626 30.98 -0.42 -27.73
N LEU A 627 30.71 -1.33 -26.78
CA LEU A 627 29.73 -2.40 -26.96
C LEU A 627 28.28 -1.89 -26.89
N ILE A 628 28.01 -0.89 -26.05
CA ILE A 628 26.68 -0.29 -25.88
C ILE A 628 26.27 0.50 -27.13
N TYR A 629 27.21 1.18 -27.79
CA TYR A 629 26.95 1.92 -29.04
C TYR A 629 26.61 0.99 -30.22
N CYS A 630 27.12 -0.25 -30.23
CA CYS A 630 26.87 -1.22 -31.31
C CYS A 630 25.54 -1.97 -31.14
N ILE A 631 25.05 -2.14 -29.91
CA ILE A 631 23.79 -2.85 -29.62
C ILE A 631 22.57 -1.99 -29.95
N MET A 632 22.65 -0.66 -29.79
CA MET A 632 21.51 0.23 -30.05
C MET A 632 21.14 0.41 -31.54
N ARG A 633 21.96 -0.07 -32.49
CA ARG A 633 21.73 0.12 -33.94
C ARG A 633 21.11 -1.07 -34.70
N ARG A 634 20.82 -2.20 -34.05
CA ARG A 634 20.32 -3.42 -34.75
C ARG A 634 18.80 -3.64 -34.73
N ASN A 635 18.00 -2.88 -33.99
CA ASN A 635 16.54 -3.08 -33.90
C ASN A 635 15.72 -2.14 -34.80
N CYS A 636 16.04 -2.10 -36.09
CA CYS A 636 15.20 -1.47 -37.11
C CYS A 636 15.29 -2.22 -38.44
N TRP A 637 14.72 -3.43 -38.53
CA TRP A 637 14.23 -3.97 -39.82
C TRP A 637 13.39 -5.25 -39.70
N LYS A 638 12.25 -5.20 -40.41
CA LYS A 638 11.40 -6.29 -40.97
C LYS A 638 10.27 -6.91 -40.12
N GLY A 639 9.04 -6.70 -40.62
CA GLY A 639 7.91 -7.63 -40.49
C GLY A 639 7.60 -8.33 -41.83
N LYS A 640 6.85 -9.45 -41.77
CA LYS A 640 5.76 -9.92 -42.67
C LYS A 640 5.52 -11.45 -42.63
N GLU A 641 4.24 -11.82 -42.38
CA GLU A 641 3.40 -12.93 -42.88
C GLU A 641 3.92 -14.39 -43.08
N LYS A 642 3.14 -15.39 -42.59
CA LYS A 642 2.47 -16.42 -43.43
C LYS A 642 1.48 -17.36 -42.69
N LYS A 643 0.30 -17.55 -43.32
CA LYS A 643 -0.74 -18.58 -43.08
C LYS A 643 -0.42 -19.91 -43.77
N ARG A 644 -0.93 -21.04 -43.23
CA ARG A 644 -1.54 -22.24 -43.90
C ARG A 644 -1.70 -23.38 -42.84
N SER A 645 -2.90 -23.78 -42.41
CA SER A 645 -3.92 -24.68 -42.99
C SER A 645 -3.55 -26.17 -43.03
N PHE A 646 -4.33 -27.03 -42.33
CA PHE A 646 -4.58 -28.42 -42.71
C PHE A 646 -6.03 -28.82 -42.38
N LEU A 647 -6.62 -29.59 -43.30
CA LEU A 647 -8.06 -29.86 -43.50
C LEU A 647 -8.63 -31.04 -42.68
N GLU A 648 -9.95 -30.96 -42.54
CA GLU A 648 -11.04 -31.94 -42.36
C GLU A 648 -10.79 -33.43 -42.65
N LEU A 649 -11.50 -34.30 -41.89
CA LEU A 649 -12.23 -35.48 -42.40
C LEU A 649 -13.40 -35.86 -41.44
N THR A 650 -14.61 -35.58 -41.93
CA THR A 650 -15.89 -36.35 -41.88
C THR A 650 -16.54 -36.86 -40.59
N SER A 651 -17.80 -36.44 -40.47
CA SER A 651 -18.92 -36.88 -39.64
C SER A 651 -19.31 -38.36 -39.74
N MET A 652 -19.72 -38.97 -38.61
CA MET A 652 -20.97 -39.75 -38.47
C MET A 652 -21.27 -40.05 -36.97
N ASP A 653 -22.36 -39.45 -36.50
CA ASP A 653 -23.25 -39.74 -35.35
C ASP A 653 -22.78 -40.58 -34.16
N ILE A 654 -22.88 -40.00 -32.95
CA ILE A 654 -23.72 -40.51 -31.83
C ILE A 654 -23.97 -39.37 -30.82
N GLN A 655 -25.25 -39.13 -30.58
CA GLN A 655 -25.84 -38.18 -29.64
C GLN A 655 -25.16 -38.18 -28.25
N ARG A 656 -24.67 -37.02 -27.78
CA ARG A 656 -24.64 -36.67 -26.35
C ARG A 656 -24.97 -35.20 -26.15
N ALA A 657 -25.84 -34.98 -25.19
CA ALA A 657 -26.41 -33.72 -24.78
C ALA A 657 -25.34 -32.74 -24.26
N ASP A 658 -25.36 -31.51 -24.75
CA ASP A 658 -24.61 -30.41 -24.14
C ASP A 658 -25.49 -29.18 -23.96
N GLY A 659 -25.55 -28.75 -22.71
CA GLY A 659 -26.30 -27.61 -22.20
C GLY A 659 -26.33 -27.63 -20.67
N VAL A 660 -25.18 -27.92 -20.03
CA VAL A 660 -25.09 -27.91 -18.57
C VAL A 660 -25.10 -26.44 -18.10
N ARG A 661 -26.27 -25.97 -17.66
CA ARG A 661 -26.36 -24.79 -16.78
C ARG A 661 -25.52 -25.08 -15.53
N ARG A 662 -24.52 -24.25 -15.24
CA ARG A 662 -23.88 -24.22 -13.90
C ARG A 662 -25.00 -23.92 -12.87
N ASN A 663 -25.05 -24.69 -11.77
CA ASN A 663 -26.04 -24.48 -10.70
C ASN A 663 -25.90 -23.08 -10.11
N SER A 664 -27.03 -22.42 -9.83
CA SER A 664 -27.06 -21.10 -9.18
C SER A 664 -26.48 -21.15 -7.76
N THR A 665 -25.70 -20.13 -7.36
CA THR A 665 -25.16 -20.00 -6.00
C THR A 665 -26.25 -20.09 -4.94
N LEU A 666 -26.03 -20.94 -3.94
CA LEU A 666 -26.95 -21.13 -2.82
C LEU A 666 -26.80 -20.03 -1.76
N ILE A 667 -27.88 -19.70 -1.05
CA ILE A 667 -27.87 -18.80 0.11
C ILE A 667 -28.01 -19.64 1.37
N CYS A 668 -26.98 -19.63 2.21
CA CYS A 668 -26.96 -20.30 3.50
C CYS A 668 -27.21 -19.32 4.64
N ALA A 669 -28.16 -19.64 5.53
CA ALA A 669 -28.45 -18.85 6.73
C ALA A 669 -27.76 -19.46 7.97
N PRO A 670 -26.84 -18.75 8.64
CA PRO A 670 -26.29 -19.21 9.91
C PRO A 670 -27.32 -19.16 11.04
N ILE A 671 -27.43 -20.27 11.78
CA ILE A 671 -28.31 -20.48 12.93
C ILE A 671 -27.43 -20.57 14.17
N MET A 672 -27.48 -19.54 15.03
CA MET A 672 -26.51 -19.34 16.13
C MET A 672 -27.19 -19.14 17.49
N ALA A 673 -28.48 -19.46 17.60
CA ALA A 673 -29.17 -19.38 18.89
C ALA A 673 -28.57 -20.35 19.93
N GLU A 674 -28.74 -20.03 21.20
CA GLU A 674 -28.09 -20.78 22.30
C GLU A 674 -28.88 -22.02 22.77
N SER A 675 -30.08 -22.26 22.21
CA SER A 675 -30.93 -23.41 22.51
C SER A 675 -31.60 -24.00 21.27
N VAL A 676 -31.94 -25.29 21.31
CA VAL A 676 -32.58 -26.03 20.21
C VAL A 676 -33.90 -25.39 19.78
N ASP A 677 -34.77 -25.03 20.73
CA ASP A 677 -36.07 -24.41 20.42
C ASP A 677 -35.91 -23.09 19.67
N GLN A 678 -34.93 -22.27 20.07
CA GLN A 678 -34.65 -21.00 19.40
C GLN A 678 -34.01 -21.22 18.02
N MET A 679 -33.12 -22.22 17.88
CA MET A 679 -32.56 -22.61 16.58
C MET A 679 -33.67 -23.05 15.61
N LEU A 680 -34.66 -23.82 16.06
CA LEU A 680 -35.80 -24.23 15.23
C LEU A 680 -36.66 -23.04 14.78
N VAL A 681 -36.85 -22.03 15.64
CA VAL A 681 -37.50 -20.76 15.25
C VAL A 681 -36.68 -20.03 14.19
N GLN A 682 -35.37 -19.92 14.37
CA GLN A 682 -34.47 -19.31 13.39
C GLN A 682 -34.46 -20.05 12.05
N MET A 683 -34.51 -21.38 12.04
CA MET A 683 -34.58 -22.19 10.81
C MET A 683 -35.88 -21.95 10.03
N LYS A 684 -37.02 -21.90 10.72
CA LYS A 684 -38.31 -21.54 10.10
C LYS A 684 -38.22 -20.14 9.50
N ARG A 685 -37.63 -19.20 10.24
CA ARG A 685 -37.43 -17.83 9.77
C ARG A 685 -36.50 -17.77 8.55
N ALA A 686 -35.42 -18.53 8.52
CA ALA A 686 -34.52 -18.62 7.38
C ALA A 686 -35.25 -19.08 6.11
N LYS A 687 -36.16 -20.05 6.23
CA LYS A 687 -37.02 -20.49 5.12
C LYS A 687 -37.98 -19.41 4.65
N GLU A 688 -38.66 -18.75 5.58
CA GLU A 688 -39.56 -17.63 5.28
C GLU A 688 -38.84 -16.50 4.53
N LEU A 689 -37.58 -16.25 4.88
CA LEU A 689 -36.72 -15.25 4.23
C LEU A 689 -36.20 -15.71 2.86
N GLY A 690 -36.32 -17.00 2.51
CA GLY A 690 -35.90 -17.54 1.21
C GLY A 690 -34.47 -18.08 1.16
N ALA A 691 -33.86 -18.42 2.29
CA ALA A 691 -32.59 -19.16 2.31
C ALA A 691 -32.76 -20.56 1.69
N ASP A 692 -31.72 -21.06 1.03
CA ASP A 692 -31.70 -22.39 0.42
C ASP A 692 -31.31 -23.49 1.41
N LEU A 693 -30.51 -23.14 2.42
CA LEU A 693 -30.08 -24.05 3.48
C LEU A 693 -29.80 -23.29 4.79
N ALA A 694 -29.77 -24.04 5.89
CA ALA A 694 -29.45 -23.53 7.22
C ALA A 694 -28.11 -24.10 7.72
N GLU A 695 -27.14 -23.23 8.06
CA GLU A 695 -25.93 -23.63 8.77
C GLU A 695 -26.21 -23.68 10.27
N VAL A 696 -26.31 -24.88 10.82
CA VAL A 696 -26.55 -25.12 12.24
C VAL A 696 -25.23 -25.06 12.99
N ARG A 697 -24.96 -23.94 13.66
CA ARG A 697 -23.75 -23.71 14.46
C ARG A 697 -23.90 -24.29 15.85
N VAL A 698 -23.78 -25.61 15.97
CA VAL A 698 -23.98 -26.32 17.24
C VAL A 698 -22.95 -25.94 18.32
N ASP A 699 -21.85 -25.28 17.94
CA ASP A 699 -20.92 -24.67 18.90
C ASP A 699 -21.54 -23.55 19.74
N PHE A 700 -22.65 -22.94 19.32
CA PHE A 700 -23.36 -21.91 20.09
C PHE A 700 -24.35 -22.46 21.13
N LEU A 701 -24.67 -23.76 21.09
CA LEU A 701 -25.57 -24.36 22.07
C LEU A 701 -24.91 -24.43 23.44
N ARG A 702 -25.55 -23.84 24.46
CA ARG A 702 -25.03 -23.87 25.84
C ARG A 702 -25.02 -25.28 26.44
N ASN A 703 -26.06 -26.05 26.14
CA ASN A 703 -26.18 -27.46 26.51
C ASN A 703 -26.44 -28.25 25.23
N PHE A 704 -25.52 -29.16 24.90
CA PHE A 704 -25.62 -29.96 23.67
C PHE A 704 -25.55 -31.44 23.98
N SER A 705 -26.64 -32.15 23.72
CA SER A 705 -26.79 -33.60 23.75
C SER A 705 -26.82 -34.13 22.32
N PRO A 706 -25.67 -34.54 21.74
CA PRO A 706 -25.50 -34.63 20.29
C PRO A 706 -26.60 -35.39 19.56
N ARG A 707 -26.95 -36.60 20.00
CA ARG A 707 -27.93 -37.43 19.29
C ARG A 707 -29.35 -36.85 19.35
N ASN A 708 -29.82 -36.42 20.52
CA ASN A 708 -31.18 -35.92 20.69
C ASN A 708 -31.36 -34.56 20.01
N ASP A 709 -30.40 -33.65 20.19
CA ASP A 709 -30.51 -32.28 19.69
C ASP A 709 -30.32 -32.24 18.17
N LEU A 710 -29.35 -32.98 17.62
CA LEU A 710 -29.19 -33.10 16.17
C LEU A 710 -30.40 -33.78 15.52
N GLU A 711 -30.98 -34.79 16.15
CA GLU A 711 -32.18 -35.45 15.61
C GLU A 711 -33.35 -34.46 15.53
N ALA A 712 -33.56 -33.65 16.57
CA ALA A 712 -34.57 -32.61 16.57
C ALA A 712 -34.29 -31.54 15.50
N LEU A 713 -33.06 -31.01 15.46
CA LEU A 713 -32.66 -29.94 14.53
C LEU A 713 -32.73 -30.38 13.08
N ILE A 714 -32.22 -31.58 12.74
CA ILE A 714 -32.19 -32.08 11.36
C ILE A 714 -33.60 -32.46 10.89
N LYS A 715 -34.38 -33.21 11.67
CA LYS A 715 -35.70 -33.70 11.24
C LYS A 715 -36.77 -32.60 11.18
N GLN A 716 -36.65 -31.58 12.02
CA GLN A 716 -37.62 -30.47 12.06
C GLN A 716 -37.17 -29.26 11.24
N CYS A 717 -35.92 -29.21 10.73
CA CYS A 717 -35.49 -28.14 9.86
C CYS A 717 -36.31 -28.19 8.56
N PRO A 718 -36.95 -27.08 8.15
CA PRO A 718 -37.74 -27.07 6.93
C PRO A 718 -36.90 -26.81 5.67
N LEU A 719 -35.56 -26.75 5.81
CA LEU A 719 -34.53 -26.53 4.78
C LEU A 719 -33.47 -27.64 4.87
N PRO A 720 -32.68 -27.86 3.80
CA PRO A 720 -31.43 -28.60 3.89
C PRO A 720 -30.53 -28.07 5.02
N THR A 721 -29.86 -28.97 5.71
CA THR A 721 -29.02 -28.65 6.87
C THR A 721 -27.53 -28.78 6.56
N LEU A 722 -26.78 -27.74 6.91
CA LEU A 722 -25.33 -27.76 7.02
C LEU A 722 -24.96 -27.77 8.49
N ILE A 723 -24.39 -28.86 8.99
CA ILE A 723 -23.99 -28.94 10.40
C ILE A 723 -22.53 -28.52 10.53
N THR A 724 -22.30 -27.49 11.35
CA THR A 724 -20.98 -26.95 11.66
C THR A 724 -20.79 -26.98 13.18
N TYR A 725 -19.75 -27.68 13.64
CA TYR A 725 -19.36 -27.68 15.05
C TYR A 725 -17.98 -27.01 15.21
N ARG A 726 -17.94 -25.69 15.07
CA ARG A 726 -16.67 -24.95 14.90
C ARG A 726 -15.88 -24.88 16.23
N PRO A 727 -14.60 -25.28 16.25
CA PRO A 727 -13.74 -25.15 17.41
C PRO A 727 -13.13 -23.75 17.55
N LYS A 728 -12.71 -23.37 18.77
CA LYS A 728 -12.10 -22.06 19.05
C LYS A 728 -10.85 -21.76 18.22
N TRP A 729 -10.04 -22.79 17.92
CA TRP A 729 -8.84 -22.65 17.10
C TRP A 729 -9.14 -22.32 15.63
N GLU A 730 -10.39 -22.44 15.19
CA GLU A 730 -10.89 -22.00 13.87
C GLU A 730 -12.01 -20.96 14.04
N GLY A 731 -11.94 -20.12 15.08
CA GLY A 731 -12.87 -19.00 15.30
C GLY A 731 -14.30 -19.40 15.73
N GLY A 732 -14.51 -20.63 16.18
CA GLY A 732 -15.77 -21.11 16.76
C GLY A 732 -15.86 -20.96 18.27
N GLN A 733 -16.88 -21.57 18.87
CA GLN A 733 -17.10 -21.52 20.33
C GLN A 733 -16.74 -22.82 21.06
N TYR A 734 -16.49 -23.93 20.34
CA TYR A 734 -16.19 -25.22 20.96
C TYR A 734 -14.73 -25.35 21.44
N ASP A 735 -14.54 -25.82 22.66
CA ASP A 735 -13.22 -25.96 23.32
C ASP A 735 -13.04 -27.33 23.99
N GLY A 736 -13.84 -28.32 23.56
CA GLY A 736 -13.86 -29.66 24.15
C GLY A 736 -13.02 -30.68 23.41
N ASP A 737 -13.23 -31.95 23.73
CA ASP A 737 -12.54 -33.10 23.15
C ASP A 737 -12.88 -33.31 21.66
N GLU A 738 -11.84 -33.39 20.83
CA GLU A 738 -11.99 -33.47 19.38
C GLU A 738 -12.71 -34.75 18.92
N ASN A 739 -12.48 -35.89 19.58
CA ASN A 739 -13.19 -37.13 19.26
C ASN A 739 -14.70 -37.01 19.52
N LYS A 740 -15.10 -36.34 20.61
CA LYS A 740 -16.52 -36.06 20.88
C LYS A 740 -17.13 -35.14 19.81
N ARG A 741 -16.39 -34.14 19.36
CA ARG A 741 -16.82 -33.22 18.29
C ARG A 741 -17.02 -33.95 16.96
N GLN A 742 -16.02 -34.71 16.53
CA GLN A 742 -16.10 -35.52 15.31
C GLN A 742 -17.19 -36.59 15.41
N LYS A 743 -17.39 -37.19 16.59
CA LYS A 743 -18.50 -38.12 16.82
C LYS A 743 -19.86 -37.45 16.66
N ALA A 744 -20.03 -36.20 17.10
CA ALA A 744 -21.26 -35.45 16.88
C ALA A 744 -21.51 -35.17 15.39
N LEU A 745 -20.48 -34.82 14.62
CA LEU A 745 -20.59 -34.66 13.16
C LEU A 745 -20.93 -35.97 12.45
N GLN A 746 -20.33 -37.10 12.87
CA GLN A 746 -20.73 -38.42 12.36
C GLN A 746 -22.20 -38.74 12.68
N ILE A 747 -22.66 -38.42 13.90
CA ILE A 747 -24.07 -38.60 14.29
C ILE A 747 -24.99 -37.74 13.40
N ALA A 748 -24.60 -36.51 13.07
CA ALA A 748 -25.36 -35.68 12.14
C ALA A 748 -25.50 -36.34 10.75
N MET A 749 -24.42 -36.96 10.25
CA MET A 749 -24.47 -37.72 8.98
C MET A 749 -25.42 -38.92 9.07
N GLU A 750 -25.35 -39.70 10.16
CA GLU A 750 -26.24 -40.85 10.41
C GLU A 750 -27.72 -40.43 10.47
N LEU A 751 -27.99 -39.24 10.99
CA LEU A 751 -29.34 -38.68 11.13
C LEU A 751 -29.85 -38.01 9.84
N GLY A 752 -29.02 -37.92 8.79
CA GLY A 752 -29.41 -37.44 7.48
C GLY A 752 -29.19 -35.95 7.22
N ALA A 753 -28.19 -35.33 7.86
CA ALA A 753 -27.75 -33.99 7.47
C ALA A 753 -27.33 -33.94 5.99
N ASP A 754 -27.65 -32.86 5.28
CA ASP A 754 -27.31 -32.72 3.85
C ASP A 754 -25.83 -32.38 3.66
N PHE A 755 -25.31 -31.52 4.54
CA PHE A 755 -23.91 -31.09 4.54
C PHE A 755 -23.28 -31.14 5.92
N ILE A 756 -21.98 -31.43 5.96
CA ILE A 756 -21.13 -31.29 7.15
C ILE A 756 -20.00 -30.33 6.80
N ASP A 757 -19.72 -29.37 7.67
CA ASP A 757 -18.48 -28.56 7.60
C ASP A 757 -17.44 -29.15 8.56
N ILE A 758 -16.29 -29.52 8.01
CA ILE A 758 -15.12 -29.94 8.80
C ILE A 758 -13.92 -29.08 8.41
N GLU A 759 -13.13 -28.68 9.40
CA GLU A 759 -11.96 -27.83 9.20
C GLU A 759 -10.83 -28.62 8.53
N LEU A 760 -10.12 -28.00 7.58
CA LEU A 760 -9.02 -28.60 6.82
C LEU A 760 -8.00 -29.33 7.72
N LYS A 761 -7.67 -28.72 8.86
CA LYS A 761 -6.74 -29.25 9.88
C LYS A 761 -7.02 -30.69 10.29
N VAL A 762 -8.30 -31.06 10.43
CA VAL A 762 -8.72 -32.38 10.92
C VAL A 762 -9.52 -33.18 9.88
N ALA A 763 -9.64 -32.68 8.65
CA ALA A 763 -10.46 -33.30 7.62
C ALA A 763 -10.00 -34.74 7.32
N GLN A 764 -8.69 -34.97 7.21
CA GLN A 764 -8.16 -36.32 6.96
C GLN A 764 -8.42 -37.28 8.12
N GLU A 765 -8.26 -36.80 9.36
CA GLU A 765 -8.59 -37.57 10.57
C GLU A 765 -10.08 -37.92 10.61
N PHE A 766 -10.95 -36.98 10.25
CA PHE A 766 -12.39 -37.19 10.20
C PHE A 766 -12.79 -38.23 9.13
N TYR A 767 -12.19 -38.19 7.93
CA TYR A 767 -12.40 -39.20 6.90
C TYR A 767 -11.98 -40.61 7.36
N ASN A 768 -10.85 -40.70 8.08
CA ASN A 768 -10.40 -41.95 8.69
C ASN A 768 -11.37 -42.41 9.80
N PHE A 769 -11.85 -41.48 10.62
CA PHE A 769 -12.77 -41.73 11.73
C PHE A 769 -14.11 -42.31 11.26
N ILE A 770 -14.65 -41.82 10.13
CA ILE A 770 -15.90 -42.34 9.57
C ILE A 770 -15.73 -43.65 8.80
N GLN A 771 -14.50 -44.10 8.51
CA GLN A 771 -14.19 -45.40 7.87
C GLN A 771 -15.04 -45.70 6.61
N GLY A 772 -15.28 -44.70 5.76
CA GLY A 772 -16.10 -44.86 4.56
C GLY A 772 -17.61 -44.98 4.81
N LYS A 773 -18.10 -44.80 6.04
CA LYS A 773 -19.53 -44.80 6.41
C LYS A 773 -20.28 -43.53 6.02
N LYS A 774 -19.75 -42.75 5.07
CA LYS A 774 -20.40 -41.55 4.54
C LYS A 774 -21.63 -41.99 3.73
N PRO A 775 -22.86 -41.61 4.11
CA PRO A 775 -24.03 -41.89 3.28
C PRO A 775 -23.94 -41.13 1.95
N GLU A 776 -24.35 -41.74 0.84
CA GLU A 776 -24.20 -41.18 -0.53
C GLU A 776 -24.79 -39.78 -0.70
N LYS A 777 -25.85 -39.45 0.06
CA LYS A 777 -26.56 -38.17 -0.02
C LYS A 777 -25.88 -37.02 0.74
N VAL A 778 -24.93 -37.33 1.64
CA VAL A 778 -24.27 -36.31 2.47
C VAL A 778 -23.04 -35.76 1.75
N ARG A 779 -22.90 -34.44 1.70
CA ARG A 779 -21.74 -33.77 1.11
C ARG A 779 -20.88 -33.14 2.22
N ILE A 780 -19.57 -33.38 2.19
CA ILE A 780 -18.62 -32.85 3.17
C ILE A 780 -17.96 -31.60 2.57
N ILE A 781 -18.19 -30.47 3.22
CA ILE A 781 -17.49 -29.21 2.99
C ILE A 781 -16.24 -29.23 3.86
N VAL A 782 -15.07 -29.05 3.23
CA VAL A 782 -13.83 -28.87 3.97
C VAL A 782 -13.43 -27.40 3.89
N SER A 783 -13.25 -26.77 5.05
CA SER A 783 -13.10 -25.33 5.17
C SER A 783 -11.76 -24.88 5.75
N SER A 784 -11.33 -23.70 5.31
CA SER A 784 -10.18 -22.98 5.86
C SER A 784 -10.50 -21.49 5.99
N HIS A 785 -10.13 -20.91 7.13
CA HIS A 785 -10.34 -19.50 7.44
C HIS A 785 -9.00 -18.78 7.66
N ASN A 786 -8.78 -17.70 6.92
CA ASN A 786 -7.69 -16.75 7.14
C ASN A 786 -8.27 -15.44 7.66
N TYR A 787 -8.04 -15.16 8.94
CA TYR A 787 -8.56 -13.98 9.61
C TYR A 787 -7.67 -12.74 9.43
N GLU A 788 -6.45 -12.90 8.93
CA GLU A 788 -5.45 -11.83 8.86
C GLU A 788 -5.49 -11.09 7.52
N CYS A 789 -5.57 -11.82 6.41
CA CYS A 789 -5.51 -11.24 5.07
C CYS A 789 -6.14 -12.14 4.00
N THR A 790 -6.07 -11.69 2.75
CA THR A 790 -6.32 -12.51 1.57
C THR A 790 -4.97 -12.83 0.94
N PRO A 791 -4.51 -14.09 0.94
CA PRO A 791 -3.22 -14.47 0.36
C PRO A 791 -3.12 -14.21 -1.15
N SER A 792 -1.96 -14.46 -1.74
CA SER A 792 -1.76 -14.44 -3.18
C SER A 792 -2.64 -15.48 -3.90
N ILE A 793 -2.82 -15.34 -5.21
CA ILE A 793 -3.59 -16.30 -6.01
C ILE A 793 -2.98 -17.70 -5.92
N GLU A 794 -1.65 -17.79 -5.96
CA GLU A 794 -0.92 -19.05 -5.84
C GLU A 794 -1.25 -19.71 -4.50
N GLU A 795 -1.03 -19.01 -3.38
CA GLU A 795 -1.31 -19.55 -2.04
C GLU A 795 -2.76 -19.97 -1.82
N ILE A 796 -3.73 -19.26 -2.41
CA ILE A 796 -5.14 -19.68 -2.35
C ILE A 796 -5.37 -20.91 -3.25
N GLY A 797 -4.76 -20.98 -4.43
CA GLY A 797 -4.82 -22.14 -5.31
C GLY A 797 -4.30 -23.42 -4.65
N ASP A 798 -3.17 -23.32 -3.97
CA ASP A 798 -2.56 -24.42 -3.22
C ASP A 798 -3.40 -24.83 -2.00
N LEU A 799 -3.98 -23.85 -1.29
CA LEU A 799 -4.95 -24.13 -0.25
C LEU A 799 -6.16 -24.91 -0.79
N VAL A 800 -6.69 -24.55 -1.96
CA VAL A 800 -7.78 -25.29 -2.61
C VAL A 800 -7.33 -26.71 -2.97
N ALA A 801 -6.13 -26.88 -3.54
CA ALA A 801 -5.59 -28.19 -3.88
C ALA A 801 -5.48 -29.11 -2.65
N ARG A 802 -4.97 -28.60 -1.52
CA ARG A 802 -4.96 -29.35 -0.24
C ARG A 802 -6.35 -29.75 0.21
N ILE A 803 -7.32 -28.84 0.13
CA ILE A 803 -8.70 -29.14 0.50
C ILE A 803 -9.26 -30.25 -0.39
N GLN A 804 -9.03 -30.21 -1.71
CA GLN A 804 -9.47 -31.25 -2.63
C GLN A 804 -8.81 -32.61 -2.32
N ALA A 805 -7.52 -32.61 -1.99
CA ALA A 805 -6.78 -33.84 -1.68
C ALA A 805 -7.35 -34.62 -0.48
N THR A 806 -8.05 -33.95 0.45
CA THR A 806 -8.75 -34.64 1.56
C THR A 806 -9.92 -35.51 1.11
N GLY A 807 -10.39 -35.37 -0.13
CA GLY A 807 -11.63 -35.97 -0.62
C GLY A 807 -12.88 -35.11 -0.42
N ALA A 808 -12.70 -33.82 -0.12
CA ALA A 808 -13.78 -32.83 0.02
C ALA A 808 -14.72 -32.84 -1.19
N ASP A 809 -16.02 -32.81 -0.93
CA ASP A 809 -17.02 -32.66 -1.99
C ASP A 809 -17.11 -31.22 -2.50
N ILE A 810 -16.82 -30.27 -1.59
CA ILE A 810 -16.93 -28.83 -1.78
C ILE A 810 -15.77 -28.19 -1.01
N VAL A 811 -15.06 -27.28 -1.67
CA VAL A 811 -13.96 -26.51 -1.10
C VAL A 811 -14.52 -25.23 -0.47
N LYS A 812 -14.11 -24.87 0.75
CA LYS A 812 -14.47 -23.59 1.37
C LYS A 812 -13.24 -22.81 1.82
N VAL A 813 -13.07 -21.61 1.29
CA VAL A 813 -11.99 -20.68 1.64
C VAL A 813 -12.60 -19.34 2.03
N ALA A 814 -12.34 -18.92 3.26
CA ALA A 814 -12.73 -17.61 3.77
C ALA A 814 -11.48 -16.81 4.15
N THR A 815 -11.26 -15.64 3.55
CA THR A 815 -10.10 -14.77 3.84
C THR A 815 -10.55 -13.42 4.40
N THR A 816 -9.63 -12.51 4.77
CA THR A 816 -9.97 -11.14 5.22
C THR A 816 -9.53 -10.09 4.19
N ALA A 817 -10.38 -9.12 3.87
CA ALA A 817 -10.01 -7.98 3.02
C ALA A 817 -9.28 -6.90 3.83
N LEU A 818 -8.04 -6.61 3.47
CA LEU A 818 -7.31 -5.42 3.91
C LEU A 818 -7.56 -4.24 2.95
N ASP A 819 -7.71 -4.54 1.66
CA ASP A 819 -8.12 -3.61 0.61
C ASP A 819 -9.25 -4.24 -0.23
N ILE A 820 -10.11 -3.43 -0.85
CA ILE A 820 -11.20 -3.94 -1.71
C ILE A 820 -10.68 -4.72 -2.92
N THR A 821 -9.44 -4.49 -3.36
CA THR A 821 -8.79 -5.23 -4.46
C THR A 821 -8.53 -6.70 -4.12
N ASP A 822 -8.56 -7.08 -2.85
CA ASP A 822 -8.38 -8.47 -2.41
C ASP A 822 -9.45 -9.43 -2.95
N ASN A 823 -10.67 -8.93 -3.17
CA ASN A 823 -11.76 -9.73 -3.75
C ASN A 823 -11.40 -10.26 -5.15
N ALA A 824 -10.57 -9.54 -5.93
CA ALA A 824 -10.17 -9.95 -7.28
C ALA A 824 -9.42 -11.29 -7.28
N ARG A 825 -8.57 -11.53 -6.27
CA ARG A 825 -7.84 -12.80 -6.12
C ARG A 825 -8.80 -13.95 -5.85
N MET A 826 -9.80 -13.74 -4.98
CA MET A 826 -10.83 -14.75 -4.70
C MET A 826 -11.70 -15.05 -5.93
N PHE A 827 -12.10 -14.02 -6.70
CA PHE A 827 -12.84 -14.23 -7.95
C PHE A 827 -12.05 -15.04 -8.96
N HIS A 828 -10.76 -14.75 -9.11
CA HIS A 828 -9.89 -15.52 -9.99
C HIS A 828 -9.90 -17.01 -9.62
N ILE A 829 -9.85 -17.34 -8.33
CA ILE A 829 -9.89 -18.72 -7.85
C ILE A 829 -11.22 -19.39 -8.18
N ILE A 830 -12.35 -18.74 -7.87
CA ILE A 830 -13.68 -19.31 -8.12
C ILE A 830 -13.89 -19.61 -9.61
N VAL A 831 -13.46 -18.71 -10.51
CA VAL A 831 -13.69 -18.84 -11.96
C VAL A 831 -12.89 -19.99 -12.58
N ASN A 832 -11.66 -20.19 -12.13
CA ASN A 832 -10.71 -21.10 -12.78
C ASN A 832 -10.76 -22.54 -12.25
N LEU A 833 -11.52 -22.81 -11.18
CA LEU A 833 -11.62 -24.13 -10.59
C LEU A 833 -12.77 -24.96 -11.17
N GLN A 834 -12.51 -26.26 -11.33
CA GLN A 834 -13.48 -27.23 -11.84
C GLN A 834 -14.26 -27.95 -10.74
N VAL A 835 -14.02 -27.62 -9.46
CA VAL A 835 -14.74 -28.15 -8.31
C VAL A 835 -15.69 -27.11 -7.71
N PRO A 836 -16.73 -27.52 -6.96
CA PRO A 836 -17.55 -26.58 -6.21
C PRO A 836 -16.74 -25.84 -5.15
N VAL A 837 -16.72 -24.50 -5.22
CA VAL A 837 -15.92 -23.64 -4.32
C VAL A 837 -16.80 -22.60 -3.63
N ILE A 838 -16.62 -22.48 -2.33
CA ILE A 838 -17.19 -21.44 -1.47
C ILE A 838 -16.04 -20.48 -1.16
N GLY A 839 -15.83 -19.48 -2.03
CA GLY A 839 -14.77 -18.48 -1.87
C GLY A 839 -15.36 -17.17 -1.35
N LEU A 840 -14.94 -16.74 -0.16
CA LEU A 840 -15.48 -15.54 0.50
C LEU A 840 -14.36 -14.69 1.08
N VAL A 841 -14.55 -13.38 1.07
CA VAL A 841 -13.66 -12.41 1.70
C VAL A 841 -14.44 -11.66 2.78
N MET A 842 -13.92 -11.67 4.00
CA MET A 842 -14.50 -11.10 5.21
C MET A 842 -14.19 -9.60 5.32
N GLY A 843 -14.99 -8.91 6.13
CA GLY A 843 -14.90 -7.47 6.36
C GLY A 843 -15.76 -6.65 5.39
N GLU A 844 -15.94 -5.36 5.69
CA GLU A 844 -16.77 -4.45 4.87
C GLU A 844 -16.24 -4.35 3.43
N ARG A 845 -14.91 -4.29 3.26
CA ARG A 845 -14.22 -4.32 1.95
C ARG A 845 -14.44 -5.64 1.19
N GLY A 846 -14.77 -6.73 1.89
CA GLY A 846 -15.01 -8.06 1.34
C GLY A 846 -16.46 -8.32 0.89
N LEU A 847 -17.41 -7.42 1.17
CA LEU A 847 -18.84 -7.59 0.85
C LEU A 847 -19.09 -7.99 -0.62
N MET A 848 -18.31 -7.42 -1.54
CA MET A 848 -18.41 -7.69 -2.96
C MET A 848 -18.22 -9.18 -3.29
N SER A 849 -17.32 -9.90 -2.60
CA SER A 849 -17.15 -11.35 -2.78
C SER A 849 -18.42 -12.14 -2.48
N ARG A 850 -19.19 -11.71 -1.47
CA ARG A 850 -20.40 -12.41 -1.00
C ARG A 850 -21.56 -12.27 -1.96
N VAL A 851 -21.64 -11.13 -2.65
CA VAL A 851 -22.70 -10.86 -3.65
C VAL A 851 -22.31 -11.42 -5.02
N LEU A 852 -21.08 -11.15 -5.48
CA LEU A 852 -20.62 -11.55 -6.82
C LEU A 852 -20.19 -13.02 -6.91
N ALA A 853 -20.29 -13.80 -5.83
CA ALA A 853 -20.19 -15.25 -5.89
C ALA A 853 -21.09 -15.84 -7.00
N ALA A 854 -22.31 -15.31 -7.15
CA ALA A 854 -23.25 -15.72 -8.22
C ALA A 854 -22.74 -15.47 -9.63
N LYS A 855 -22.04 -14.35 -9.87
CA LYS A 855 -21.44 -14.03 -11.17
C LYS A 855 -20.26 -14.93 -11.49
N TYR A 856 -19.40 -15.19 -10.51
CA TYR A 856 -18.12 -15.86 -10.72
C TYR A 856 -18.16 -17.38 -10.52
N GLY A 857 -19.30 -17.94 -10.08
CA GLY A 857 -19.53 -19.38 -9.99
C GLY A 857 -19.31 -19.98 -8.59
N GLY A 858 -19.42 -19.17 -7.54
CA GLY A 858 -19.33 -19.64 -6.16
C GLY A 858 -20.48 -20.59 -5.83
N PHE A 859 -20.19 -21.68 -5.14
CA PHE A 859 -21.17 -22.71 -4.81
C PHE A 859 -22.24 -22.19 -3.84
N LEU A 860 -21.83 -21.48 -2.78
CA LEU A 860 -22.74 -20.85 -1.84
C LEU A 860 -22.20 -19.53 -1.30
N THR A 861 -23.09 -18.68 -0.79
CA THR A 861 -22.79 -17.50 0.01
C THR A 861 -23.61 -17.52 1.31
N PHE A 862 -23.20 -16.74 2.31
CA PHE A 862 -23.89 -16.69 3.60
C PHE A 862 -24.66 -15.39 3.76
N GLY A 863 -25.92 -15.50 4.20
CA GLY A 863 -26.79 -14.37 4.56
C GLY A 863 -27.30 -14.49 5.99
N SER A 864 -27.19 -13.45 6.81
CA SER A 864 -27.72 -13.50 8.18
C SER A 864 -29.25 -13.42 8.20
N ILE A 865 -29.88 -13.98 9.23
CA ILE A 865 -31.34 -13.91 9.40
C ILE A 865 -31.78 -12.47 9.72
N GLU A 866 -30.93 -11.74 10.45
CA GLU A 866 -31.17 -10.37 10.85
C GLU A 866 -29.87 -9.55 10.84
N ALA A 867 -30.01 -8.23 10.74
CA ALA A 867 -28.87 -7.33 10.73
C ALA A 867 -28.19 -7.32 12.11
N GLY A 868 -26.86 -7.33 12.12
CA GLY A 868 -26.06 -7.30 13.36
C GLY A 868 -25.84 -8.68 14.02
N VAL A 869 -26.61 -9.71 13.65
CA VAL A 869 -26.42 -11.09 14.12
C VAL A 869 -25.72 -11.89 13.02
N VAL A 870 -24.42 -11.68 12.90
CA VAL A 870 -23.58 -12.22 11.83
C VAL A 870 -22.63 -13.29 12.36
N SER A 871 -22.37 -14.33 11.56
CA SER A 871 -21.39 -15.37 11.92
C SER A 871 -19.96 -14.99 11.50
N ALA A 872 -19.83 -14.02 10.58
CA ALA A 872 -18.55 -13.49 10.11
C ALA A 872 -18.68 -12.02 9.69
N PRO A 873 -17.60 -11.21 9.81
CA PRO A 873 -17.60 -9.80 9.39
C PRO A 873 -17.96 -9.62 7.90
N GLY A 874 -18.72 -8.57 7.60
CA GLY A 874 -19.12 -8.17 6.24
C GLY A 874 -20.30 -8.96 5.65
N GLN A 875 -20.98 -9.79 6.45
CA GLN A 875 -22.10 -10.61 6.00
C GLN A 875 -23.39 -9.78 5.80
N PRO A 876 -24.02 -9.80 4.60
CA PRO A 876 -25.34 -9.20 4.38
C PRO A 876 -26.47 -10.09 4.94
N THR A 877 -27.69 -9.57 5.03
CA THR A 877 -28.85 -10.41 5.39
C THR A 877 -29.31 -11.27 4.20
N VAL A 878 -30.01 -12.38 4.46
CA VAL A 878 -30.67 -13.19 3.41
C VAL A 878 -31.60 -12.31 2.57
N LYS A 879 -32.35 -11.43 3.25
CA LYS A 879 -33.25 -10.48 2.61
C LYS A 879 -32.49 -9.53 1.67
N ASP A 880 -31.36 -8.98 2.10
CA ASP A 880 -30.57 -8.07 1.26
C ASP A 880 -30.00 -8.81 0.03
N LEU A 881 -29.51 -10.03 0.19
CA LEU A 881 -29.02 -10.82 -0.95
C LEU A 881 -30.12 -11.04 -2.00
N LEU A 882 -31.34 -11.37 -1.57
CA LEU A 882 -32.45 -11.69 -2.47
C LEU A 882 -33.15 -10.45 -3.04
N GLU A 883 -33.43 -9.46 -2.20
CA GLU A 883 -34.29 -8.32 -2.54
C GLU A 883 -33.49 -7.08 -2.93
N LEU A 884 -32.37 -6.80 -2.24
CA LEU A 884 -31.56 -5.62 -2.52
C LEU A 884 -30.54 -5.89 -3.63
N TYR A 885 -29.81 -7.00 -3.57
CA TYR A 885 -28.78 -7.35 -4.54
C TYR A 885 -29.29 -8.30 -5.63
N ASN A 886 -30.57 -8.68 -5.61
CA ASN A 886 -31.19 -9.51 -6.63
C ASN A 886 -30.37 -10.76 -6.99
N LEU A 887 -29.75 -11.43 -6.01
CA LEU A 887 -28.72 -12.45 -6.24
C LEU A 887 -29.16 -13.54 -7.23
N ARG A 888 -30.45 -13.89 -7.26
CA ARG A 888 -31.01 -14.89 -8.18
C ARG A 888 -31.01 -14.48 -9.66
N GLN A 889 -30.82 -13.20 -9.95
CA GLN A 889 -30.76 -12.64 -11.29
C GLN A 889 -29.31 -12.41 -11.75
N ILE A 890 -28.32 -12.63 -10.87
CA ILE A 890 -26.92 -12.45 -11.22
C ILE A 890 -26.47 -13.67 -12.02
N GLU A 891 -26.15 -13.43 -13.29
CA GLU A 891 -25.54 -14.37 -14.24
C GLU A 891 -24.06 -14.02 -14.52
N ALA A 892 -23.36 -14.90 -15.23
CA ALA A 892 -21.93 -14.73 -15.52
C ALA A 892 -21.61 -13.46 -16.33
N ASP A 893 -22.54 -12.99 -17.17
CA ASP A 893 -22.40 -11.81 -18.02
C ASP A 893 -22.95 -10.51 -17.39
N THR A 894 -23.55 -10.59 -16.19
CA THR A 894 -24.06 -9.43 -15.43
C THR A 894 -23.00 -8.35 -15.30
N LYS A 895 -23.36 -7.10 -15.62
CA LYS A 895 -22.45 -5.95 -15.49
C LYS A 895 -22.41 -5.39 -14.09
N VAL A 896 -21.22 -5.29 -13.51
CA VAL A 896 -20.98 -4.74 -12.19
C VAL A 896 -20.88 -3.22 -12.27
N HIS A 897 -21.70 -2.57 -11.47
CA HIS A 897 -21.72 -1.15 -11.21
C HIS A 897 -21.55 -0.91 -9.71
N GLY A 898 -21.24 0.32 -9.31
CA GLY A 898 -21.23 0.63 -7.89
C GLY A 898 -20.96 2.07 -7.56
N VAL A 899 -21.13 2.39 -6.28
CA VAL A 899 -20.79 3.70 -5.72
C VAL A 899 -19.45 3.60 -5.00
N ILE A 900 -18.47 4.38 -5.46
CA ILE A 900 -17.12 4.49 -4.91
C ILE A 900 -17.10 5.60 -3.84
N GLY A 901 -16.70 5.25 -2.61
CA GLY A 901 -16.56 6.21 -1.51
C GLY A 901 -15.86 5.63 -0.29
N ASN A 902 -15.53 6.50 0.67
CA ASN A 902 -15.00 6.11 1.98
C ASN A 902 -15.35 7.18 3.04
N PRO A 903 -16.28 6.92 3.97
CA PRO A 903 -17.03 5.66 4.18
C PRO A 903 -18.13 5.44 3.15
N ILE A 904 -18.68 4.21 3.04
CA ILE A 904 -19.70 3.87 2.02
C ILE A 904 -20.95 3.15 2.52
N GLY A 905 -20.90 2.48 3.68
CA GLY A 905 -22.00 1.62 4.16
C GLY A 905 -23.36 2.30 4.37
N HIS A 906 -23.43 3.63 4.38
CA HIS A 906 -24.67 4.40 4.51
C HIS A 906 -25.35 4.74 3.17
N SER A 907 -24.72 4.41 2.03
CA SER A 907 -25.25 4.78 0.72
C SER A 907 -26.56 4.07 0.39
N LYS A 908 -27.54 4.84 -0.11
CA LYS A 908 -28.82 4.32 -0.59
C LYS A 908 -28.81 3.96 -2.08
N SER A 909 -27.74 4.26 -2.80
CA SER A 909 -27.63 4.01 -4.25
C SER A 909 -27.89 2.54 -4.63
N PRO A 910 -27.37 1.51 -3.91
CA PRO A 910 -27.69 0.12 -4.24
C PRO A 910 -29.20 -0.19 -4.23
N HIS A 911 -29.97 0.45 -3.34
CA HIS A 911 -31.42 0.24 -3.26
C HIS A 911 -32.12 0.77 -4.51
N LEU A 912 -31.70 1.95 -5.00
CA LEU A 912 -32.29 2.57 -6.18
C LEU A 912 -31.93 1.81 -7.46
N TYR A 913 -30.63 1.61 -7.71
CA TYR A 913 -30.16 1.05 -8.97
C TYR A 913 -30.53 -0.41 -9.13
N ASN A 914 -30.45 -1.24 -8.09
CA ASN A 914 -30.80 -2.65 -8.23
C ASN A 914 -32.30 -2.84 -8.46
N ALA A 915 -33.15 -2.02 -7.82
CA ALA A 915 -34.58 -2.03 -8.10
C ALA A 915 -34.88 -1.56 -9.54
N ALA A 916 -34.19 -0.52 -10.00
CA ALA A 916 -34.37 0.03 -11.34
C ALA A 916 -33.83 -0.91 -12.45
N PHE A 917 -32.64 -1.50 -12.26
CA PHE A 917 -32.09 -2.49 -13.19
C PHE A 917 -33.04 -3.68 -13.36
N LYS A 918 -33.55 -4.18 -12.25
CA LYS A 918 -34.53 -5.28 -12.24
C LYS A 918 -35.84 -4.93 -12.95
N SER A 919 -36.36 -3.70 -12.77
CA SER A 919 -37.65 -3.33 -13.36
C SER A 919 -37.61 -3.17 -14.88
N VAL A 920 -36.47 -2.74 -15.43
CA VAL A 920 -36.29 -2.60 -16.88
C VAL A 920 -35.63 -3.83 -17.54
N GLY A 921 -35.30 -4.86 -16.75
CA GLY A 921 -34.63 -6.06 -17.25
C GLY A 921 -33.17 -5.81 -17.69
N PHE A 922 -32.51 -4.81 -17.14
CA PHE A 922 -31.08 -4.55 -17.40
C PHE A 922 -30.23 -5.54 -16.62
N ASN A 923 -29.36 -6.28 -17.32
CA ASN A 923 -28.48 -7.30 -16.72
C ASN A 923 -27.27 -6.64 -16.00
N GLY A 924 -27.56 -5.99 -14.87
CA GLY A 924 -26.58 -5.28 -14.06
C GLY A 924 -26.82 -5.41 -12.56
N ILE A 925 -25.73 -5.27 -11.79
CA ILE A 925 -25.74 -5.24 -10.32
C ILE A 925 -25.02 -3.99 -9.85
N TYR A 926 -25.52 -3.35 -8.80
CA TYR A 926 -24.97 -2.13 -8.21
C TYR A 926 -24.55 -2.36 -6.76
N LEU A 927 -23.28 -2.10 -6.44
CA LEU A 927 -22.68 -2.38 -5.14
C LEU A 927 -22.19 -1.12 -4.41
N PRO A 928 -22.18 -1.12 -3.06
CA PRO A 928 -21.39 -0.17 -2.29
C PRO A 928 -19.90 -0.60 -2.31
N LEU A 929 -19.03 0.29 -2.79
CA LEU A 929 -17.59 0.00 -2.97
C LEU A 929 -16.77 0.86 -2.01
N LEU A 930 -16.30 0.24 -0.93
CA LEU A 930 -15.42 0.89 0.05
C LEU A 930 -13.99 0.93 -0.50
N VAL A 931 -13.62 2.05 -1.10
CA VAL A 931 -12.35 2.20 -1.83
C VAL A 931 -11.41 3.12 -1.06
N ASP A 932 -10.16 2.70 -0.85
CA ASP A 932 -9.12 3.54 -0.26
C ASP A 932 -8.34 4.31 -1.33
N SER A 933 -7.96 3.65 -2.44
CA SER A 933 -7.29 4.26 -3.60
C SER A 933 -8.09 4.00 -4.89
N VAL A 934 -8.60 5.08 -5.50
CA VAL A 934 -9.34 5.00 -6.78
C VAL A 934 -8.46 4.42 -7.88
N ALA A 935 -7.20 4.85 -7.96
CA ALA A 935 -6.28 4.38 -8.99
C ALA A 935 -6.04 2.86 -8.90
N ASN A 936 -5.84 2.32 -7.70
CA ASN A 936 -5.64 0.88 -7.49
C ASN A 936 -6.91 0.08 -7.79
N TYR A 937 -8.07 0.61 -7.40
CA TYR A 937 -9.35 -0.03 -7.70
C TYR A 937 -9.60 -0.12 -9.21
N ILE A 938 -9.42 0.99 -9.93
CA ILE A 938 -9.66 1.07 -11.38
C ILE A 938 -8.66 0.21 -12.17
N SER A 939 -7.40 0.13 -11.74
CA SER A 939 -6.41 -0.74 -12.39
C SER A 939 -6.72 -2.22 -12.18
N THR A 940 -7.11 -2.60 -10.95
CA THR A 940 -7.45 -3.99 -10.59
C THR A 940 -8.72 -4.46 -11.29
N TYR A 941 -9.78 -3.65 -11.26
CA TYR A 941 -11.07 -3.95 -11.85
C TYR A 941 -11.22 -3.32 -13.24
N SER A 942 -10.22 -3.59 -14.09
CA SER A 942 -10.12 -3.05 -15.45
C SER A 942 -10.91 -3.83 -16.51
N SER A 943 -11.49 -4.98 -16.14
CA SER A 943 -12.22 -5.84 -17.08
C SER A 943 -13.55 -5.22 -17.53
N PRO A 944 -14.09 -5.63 -18.70
CA PRO A 944 -15.41 -5.20 -19.18
C PRO A 944 -16.61 -5.65 -18.32
N ASP A 945 -16.36 -6.43 -17.26
CA ASP A 945 -17.40 -6.76 -16.27
C ASP A 945 -17.76 -5.56 -15.42
N PHE A 946 -16.80 -4.66 -15.15
CA PHE A 946 -17.01 -3.46 -14.35
C PHE A 946 -17.26 -2.27 -15.27
N ALA A 947 -18.55 -1.90 -15.39
CA ALA A 947 -19.05 -1.08 -16.49
C ALA A 947 -19.24 0.39 -16.12
N GLY A 948 -19.54 0.71 -14.86
CA GLY A 948 -19.76 2.09 -14.47
C GLY A 948 -19.80 2.33 -12.97
N TYR A 949 -19.43 3.55 -12.58
CA TYR A 949 -19.29 3.92 -11.17
C TYR A 949 -19.92 5.28 -10.90
N SER A 950 -20.60 5.41 -9.77
CA SER A 950 -20.88 6.71 -9.17
C SER A 950 -19.81 7.06 -8.15
N TYR A 951 -19.50 8.34 -8.02
CA TYR A 951 -18.49 8.83 -7.08
C TYR A 951 -19.12 9.67 -5.98
N THR A 952 -18.81 9.34 -4.73
CA THR A 952 -19.14 10.15 -3.56
C THR A 952 -17.87 10.55 -2.79
N ILE A 953 -18.02 11.16 -1.63
CA ILE A 953 -16.91 11.64 -0.79
C ILE A 953 -15.96 10.46 -0.45
N PRO A 954 -14.64 10.65 -0.51
CA PRO A 954 -13.89 11.84 -0.95
C PRO A 954 -13.48 11.79 -2.45
N HIS A 955 -13.93 10.80 -3.21
CA HIS A 955 -13.29 10.34 -4.45
C HIS A 955 -13.72 11.05 -5.74
N LYS A 956 -14.57 12.08 -5.69
CA LYS A 956 -15.07 12.78 -6.88
C LYS A 956 -13.95 13.45 -7.71
N GLU A 957 -12.90 13.94 -7.05
CA GLU A 957 -11.73 14.56 -7.72
C GLU A 957 -10.69 13.51 -8.14
N ASP A 958 -10.51 12.44 -7.35
CA ASP A 958 -9.59 11.36 -7.70
C ASP A 958 -10.12 10.50 -8.87
N GLY A 959 -11.44 10.32 -8.95
CA GLY A 959 -12.11 9.74 -10.11
C GLY A 959 -11.83 10.50 -11.40
N LEU A 960 -11.85 11.85 -11.35
CA LEU A 960 -11.56 12.70 -12.50
C LEU A 960 -10.15 12.45 -13.04
N LYS A 961 -9.16 12.26 -12.17
CA LYS A 961 -7.75 11.98 -12.54
C LYS A 961 -7.57 10.62 -13.20
N CYS A 962 -8.51 9.69 -12.98
CA CYS A 962 -8.46 8.33 -13.54
C CYS A 962 -9.24 8.20 -14.86
N CYS A 963 -9.86 9.27 -15.36
CA CYS A 963 -10.56 9.27 -16.63
C CYS A 963 -9.58 9.32 -17.82
N ASP A 964 -9.84 8.52 -18.85
CA ASP A 964 -9.19 8.69 -20.15
C ASP A 964 -9.80 9.89 -20.91
N GLU A 965 -11.12 10.08 -20.76
CA GLU A 965 -11.89 11.16 -21.37
C GLU A 965 -12.80 11.81 -20.32
N VAL A 966 -12.92 13.15 -20.35
CA VAL A 966 -13.75 13.90 -19.41
C VAL A 966 -14.74 14.73 -20.18
N ASP A 967 -16.01 14.65 -19.81
CA ASP A 967 -17.06 15.53 -20.32
C ASP A 967 -16.71 17.02 -20.07
N PRO A 968 -16.91 17.92 -21.04
CA PRO A 968 -16.52 19.33 -20.90
C PRO A 968 -17.04 19.98 -19.63
N ILE A 969 -18.30 19.71 -19.25
CA ILE A 969 -18.92 20.28 -18.05
C ILE A 969 -18.26 19.69 -16.80
N ALA A 970 -17.98 18.39 -16.78
CA ALA A 970 -17.28 17.77 -15.66
C ALA A 970 -15.85 18.31 -15.48
N LYS A 971 -15.18 18.65 -16.60
CA LYS A 971 -13.87 19.29 -16.61
C LYS A 971 -13.92 20.71 -16.06
N GLU A 972 -14.94 21.50 -16.44
CA GLU A 972 -15.17 22.85 -15.92
C GLU A 972 -15.48 22.85 -14.42
N ILE A 973 -16.34 21.91 -13.98
CA ILE A 973 -16.64 21.71 -12.56
C ILE A 973 -15.39 21.25 -11.79
N GLY A 974 -14.49 20.50 -12.44
CA GLY A 974 -13.27 19.97 -11.81
C GLY A 974 -13.52 18.79 -10.87
N ALA A 975 -14.63 18.07 -11.05
CA ALA A 975 -14.98 16.86 -10.30
C ALA A 975 -15.96 15.99 -11.10
N ILE A 976 -15.92 14.67 -10.93
CA ILE A 976 -16.90 13.75 -11.52
C ILE A 976 -17.83 13.18 -10.45
N SER A 977 -19.05 12.83 -10.83
CA SER A 977 -19.96 12.03 -10.00
C SER A 977 -20.39 10.73 -10.68
N CYS A 978 -20.06 10.54 -11.96
CA CYS A 978 -20.34 9.34 -12.74
C CYS A 978 -19.16 9.04 -13.68
N MET A 979 -18.77 7.78 -13.80
CA MET A 979 -17.80 7.29 -14.79
C MET A 979 -18.36 6.07 -15.50
N ILE A 980 -18.19 6.02 -16.81
CA ILE A 980 -18.62 4.90 -17.65
C ILE A 980 -17.39 4.30 -18.33
N ARG A 981 -17.24 2.98 -18.25
CA ARG A 981 -16.32 2.24 -19.11
C ARG A 981 -17.00 1.97 -20.44
N ARG A 982 -16.50 2.58 -21.50
CA ARG A 982 -17.02 2.37 -22.85
C ARG A 982 -16.78 0.92 -23.30
N THR A 983 -17.80 0.32 -23.90
CA THR A 983 -17.76 -1.08 -24.32
C THR A 983 -16.94 -1.31 -25.59
N ASP A 984 -16.71 -0.27 -26.40
CA ASP A 984 -16.03 -0.36 -27.69
C ASP A 984 -14.51 -0.29 -27.57
N ASP A 985 -13.98 0.66 -26.79
CA ASP A 985 -12.53 0.86 -26.61
C ASP A 985 -12.02 0.64 -25.18
N GLY A 986 -12.92 0.35 -24.24
CA GLY A 986 -12.57 0.11 -22.83
C GLY A 986 -12.20 1.37 -22.04
N LYS A 987 -12.25 2.54 -22.67
CA LYS A 987 -11.87 3.81 -22.02
C LYS A 987 -12.85 4.25 -20.96
N LEU A 988 -12.33 4.96 -19.98
CA LEU A 988 -13.07 5.54 -18.87
C LEU A 988 -13.47 6.97 -19.20
N LYS A 989 -14.78 7.20 -19.33
CA LYS A 989 -15.34 8.53 -19.56
C LYS A 989 -16.04 9.07 -18.32
N GLY A 990 -15.57 10.20 -17.81
CA GLY A 990 -16.10 10.86 -16.62
C GLY A 990 -17.13 11.94 -16.91
N TYR A 991 -18.15 12.02 -16.07
CA TYR A 991 -19.26 12.98 -16.12
C TYR A 991 -19.54 13.55 -14.71
N ASN A 992 -20.12 14.74 -14.66
CA ASN A 992 -20.72 15.28 -13.45
C ASN A 992 -22.23 15.42 -13.67
N VAL A 993 -23.03 14.79 -12.81
CA VAL A 993 -24.50 14.85 -12.87
C VAL A 993 -25.10 15.46 -11.59
N ASP A 994 -24.27 15.86 -10.64
CA ASP A 994 -24.74 16.42 -9.36
C ASP A 994 -25.47 17.75 -9.60
N TYR A 995 -24.95 18.58 -10.50
CA TYR A 995 -25.57 19.87 -10.82
C TYR A 995 -26.95 19.70 -11.45
N LEU A 996 -27.13 18.75 -12.36
CA LEU A 996 -28.42 18.46 -13.00
C LEU A 996 -29.46 18.09 -11.94
N GLY A 997 -29.08 17.22 -11.00
CA GLY A 997 -29.99 16.76 -9.96
C GLY A 997 -30.45 17.87 -9.03
N ALA A 998 -29.51 18.71 -8.58
CA ALA A 998 -29.80 19.78 -7.64
C ALA A 998 -30.61 20.91 -8.29
N ILE A 999 -30.25 21.33 -9.50
CA ILE A 999 -30.95 22.40 -10.22
C ILE A 999 -32.39 22.01 -10.52
N ALA A 1000 -32.64 20.79 -10.99
CA ALA A 1000 -34.00 20.30 -11.25
C ALA A 1000 -34.86 20.34 -9.97
N ALA A 1001 -34.31 19.89 -8.84
CA ALA A 1001 -35.03 19.89 -7.56
C ALA A 1001 -35.40 21.31 -7.08
N ILE A 1002 -34.51 22.28 -7.31
CA ILE A 1002 -34.76 23.67 -6.90
C ILE A 1002 -35.73 24.36 -7.86
N GLU A 1003 -35.58 24.20 -9.18
CA GLU A 1003 -36.48 24.81 -10.18
C GLU A 1003 -37.91 24.29 -10.04
N GLU A 1004 -38.10 23.00 -9.74
CA GLU A 1004 -39.41 22.39 -9.48
C GLU A 1004 -40.09 23.03 -8.26
N ALA A 1005 -39.36 23.20 -7.15
CA ALA A 1005 -39.88 23.84 -5.94
C ALA A 1005 -40.22 25.33 -6.12
N LEU A 1006 -39.62 25.99 -7.11
CA LEU A 1006 -39.95 27.37 -7.49
C LEU A 1006 -41.17 27.48 -8.44
N GLY A 1007 -41.83 26.36 -8.76
CA GLY A 1007 -43.06 26.35 -9.57
C GLY A 1007 -42.85 26.27 -11.09
N ALA A 1008 -41.67 25.86 -11.55
CA ALA A 1008 -41.45 25.53 -12.96
C ALA A 1008 -42.26 24.27 -13.34
N SER A 1009 -43.51 24.45 -13.77
CA SER A 1009 -44.38 23.33 -14.13
C SER A 1009 -43.98 22.73 -15.48
N ASN A 1010 -43.88 21.40 -15.52
CA ASN A 1010 -43.73 20.60 -16.74
C ASN A 1010 -44.87 20.90 -17.74
N GLY A 1011 -44.59 21.64 -18.82
CA GLY A 1011 -45.59 21.81 -19.90
C GLY A 1011 -45.37 22.90 -20.94
N ALA A 1012 -44.49 23.88 -20.73
CA ALA A 1012 -44.11 24.84 -21.77
C ALA A 1012 -42.64 25.24 -21.61
N PRO A 1013 -41.89 25.46 -22.70
CA PRO A 1013 -40.55 26.02 -22.61
C PRO A 1013 -40.68 27.47 -22.13
N ALA A 1014 -40.59 27.70 -20.82
CA ALA A 1014 -40.24 29.02 -20.33
C ALA A 1014 -38.87 29.35 -20.90
N SER A 1015 -38.77 30.40 -21.71
CA SER A 1015 -37.51 30.78 -22.37
C SER A 1015 -36.42 31.24 -21.38
N VAL A 1016 -36.74 31.33 -20.09
CA VAL A 1016 -35.88 31.83 -19.01
C VAL A 1016 -36.09 30.99 -17.75
N SER A 1017 -34.99 30.55 -17.12
CA SER A 1017 -34.99 29.81 -15.85
C SER A 1017 -35.57 30.63 -14.70
N PRO A 1018 -36.33 30.03 -13.74
CA PRO A 1018 -36.78 30.73 -12.53
C PRO A 1018 -35.63 31.16 -11.60
N LEU A 1019 -34.40 30.69 -11.84
CA LEU A 1019 -33.19 31.09 -11.12
C LEU A 1019 -32.56 32.36 -11.70
N ALA A 1020 -32.90 32.74 -12.95
CA ALA A 1020 -32.29 33.87 -13.63
C ALA A 1020 -32.46 35.18 -12.82
N GLY A 1021 -31.35 35.87 -12.55
CA GLY A 1021 -31.30 37.11 -11.80
C GLY A 1021 -31.46 36.97 -10.27
N LYS A 1022 -31.88 35.81 -9.75
CA LYS A 1022 -32.01 35.57 -8.31
C LYS A 1022 -30.65 35.47 -7.63
N LEU A 1023 -30.55 35.94 -6.39
CA LEU A 1023 -29.35 35.76 -5.57
C LEU A 1023 -29.36 34.37 -4.92
N PHE A 1024 -28.36 33.57 -5.26
CA PHE A 1024 -28.24 32.17 -4.86
C PHE A 1024 -26.99 31.95 -4.01
N VAL A 1025 -27.17 31.60 -2.74
CA VAL A 1025 -26.10 31.35 -1.78
C VAL A 1025 -25.81 29.86 -1.69
N VAL A 1026 -24.62 29.44 -2.13
CA VAL A 1026 -24.10 28.08 -1.99
C VAL A 1026 -23.18 28.00 -0.77
N MET A 1027 -23.60 27.28 0.27
CA MET A 1027 -22.73 26.92 1.40
C MET A 1027 -21.94 25.66 1.07
N GLY A 1028 -20.61 25.76 1.06
CA GLY A 1028 -19.70 24.68 0.73
C GLY A 1028 -19.09 24.81 -0.66
N ALA A 1029 -17.78 24.55 -0.75
CA ALA A 1029 -17.01 24.61 -1.99
C ALA A 1029 -16.30 23.27 -2.31
N GLY A 1030 -16.88 22.15 -1.87
CA GLY A 1030 -16.48 20.79 -2.27
C GLY A 1030 -17.12 20.36 -3.59
N GLY A 1031 -16.97 19.10 -4.00
CA GLY A 1031 -17.48 18.61 -5.30
C GLY A 1031 -18.97 18.92 -5.58
N ALA A 1032 -19.85 18.75 -4.58
CA ALA A 1032 -21.28 19.10 -4.71
C ALA A 1032 -21.51 20.62 -4.79
N GLY A 1033 -20.75 21.40 -4.02
CA GLY A 1033 -20.78 22.86 -4.08
C GLY A 1033 -20.30 23.40 -5.43
N LYS A 1034 -19.20 22.84 -5.97
CA LYS A 1034 -18.69 23.16 -7.31
C LYS A 1034 -19.74 22.90 -8.39
N ALA A 1035 -20.36 21.73 -8.34
CA ALA A 1035 -21.41 21.34 -9.28
C ALA A 1035 -22.63 22.28 -9.17
N LEU A 1036 -23.13 22.54 -7.96
CA LEU A 1036 -24.30 23.40 -7.77
C LEU A 1036 -24.04 24.85 -8.18
N ALA A 1037 -22.89 25.42 -7.77
CA ALA A 1037 -22.50 26.78 -8.13
C ALA A 1037 -22.40 26.97 -9.65
N TYR A 1038 -21.81 26.01 -10.36
CA TYR A 1038 -21.79 25.99 -11.83
C TYR A 1038 -23.21 25.92 -12.40
N GLY A 1039 -24.03 24.99 -11.91
CA GLY A 1039 -25.40 24.80 -12.38
C GLY A 1039 -26.28 26.05 -12.24
N VAL A 1040 -26.19 26.76 -11.11
CA VAL A 1040 -27.00 27.98 -10.92
C VAL A 1040 -26.49 29.16 -11.74
N TYR A 1041 -25.18 29.22 -11.98
CA TYR A 1041 -24.56 30.21 -12.87
C TYR A 1041 -25.02 30.04 -14.31
N GLU A 1042 -24.99 28.81 -14.83
CA GLU A 1042 -25.48 28.49 -16.18
C GLU A 1042 -26.97 28.86 -16.37
N LYS A 1043 -27.74 28.84 -15.27
CA LYS A 1043 -29.15 29.25 -15.26
C LYS A 1043 -29.35 30.77 -15.11
N GLY A 1044 -28.27 31.55 -15.03
CA GLY A 1044 -28.29 33.00 -14.96
C GLY A 1044 -28.51 33.59 -13.56
N ALA A 1045 -28.33 32.79 -12.49
CA ALA A 1045 -28.40 33.30 -11.12
C ALA A 1045 -27.17 34.14 -10.76
N ARG A 1046 -27.33 35.06 -9.82
CA ARG A 1046 -26.19 35.72 -9.15
C ARG A 1046 -25.72 34.80 -8.04
N VAL A 1047 -24.53 34.24 -8.18
CA VAL A 1047 -24.02 33.23 -7.24
C VAL A 1047 -23.24 33.88 -6.11
N VAL A 1048 -23.52 33.47 -4.88
CA VAL A 1048 -22.70 33.73 -3.70
C VAL A 1048 -22.19 32.39 -3.19
N VAL A 1049 -20.88 32.26 -2.99
CA VAL A 1049 -20.30 31.04 -2.40
C VAL A 1049 -19.88 31.36 -0.97
N ALA A 1050 -20.48 30.68 -0.01
CA ALA A 1050 -20.15 30.75 1.40
C ALA A 1050 -19.37 29.50 1.81
N ASN A 1051 -18.18 29.64 2.40
CA ASN A 1051 -17.44 28.46 2.85
C ASN A 1051 -16.61 28.74 4.10
N ARG A 1052 -16.34 27.70 4.90
CA ARG A 1052 -15.48 27.80 6.10
C ARG A 1052 -14.07 28.23 5.73
N THR A 1053 -13.52 27.67 4.65
CA THR A 1053 -12.25 28.10 4.05
C THR A 1053 -12.58 29.11 2.96
N TYR A 1054 -12.44 30.40 3.25
CA TYR A 1054 -12.81 31.49 2.34
C TYR A 1054 -12.15 31.36 0.96
N GLY A 1055 -10.86 31.03 0.89
CA GLY A 1055 -10.15 30.86 -0.38
C GLY A 1055 -10.80 29.82 -1.32
N LYS A 1056 -11.45 28.77 -0.78
CA LYS A 1056 -12.22 27.84 -1.63
C LYS A 1056 -13.53 28.44 -2.13
N ALA A 1057 -14.18 29.30 -1.35
CA ALA A 1057 -15.34 30.04 -1.81
C ALA A 1057 -14.96 31.04 -2.90
N GLU A 1058 -13.82 31.70 -2.76
CA GLU A 1058 -13.26 32.64 -3.75
C GLU A 1058 -12.89 31.93 -5.06
N GLU A 1059 -12.17 30.81 -4.99
CA GLU A 1059 -11.83 30.02 -6.18
C GLU A 1059 -13.10 29.55 -6.94
N LEU A 1060 -14.13 29.12 -6.21
CA LEU A 1060 -15.36 28.68 -6.85
C LEU A 1060 -16.17 29.86 -7.39
N ALA A 1061 -16.29 30.95 -6.62
CA ALA A 1061 -17.01 32.14 -7.04
C ALA A 1061 -16.38 32.77 -8.30
N SER A 1062 -15.06 32.83 -8.39
CA SER A 1062 -14.37 33.38 -9.57
C SER A 1062 -14.65 32.57 -10.84
N LYS A 1063 -14.72 31.24 -10.74
CA LYS A 1063 -15.06 30.34 -11.85
C LYS A 1063 -16.47 30.55 -12.40
N VAL A 1064 -17.39 31.01 -11.57
CA VAL A 1064 -18.81 31.20 -11.92
C VAL A 1064 -19.23 32.68 -11.93
N GLY A 1065 -18.28 33.62 -11.95
CA GLY A 1065 -18.56 35.06 -11.92
C GLY A 1065 -19.40 35.53 -10.72
N GLY A 1066 -19.32 34.82 -9.59
CA GLY A 1066 -20.06 35.07 -8.36
C GLY A 1066 -19.29 35.86 -7.30
N HIS A 1067 -19.87 35.97 -6.11
CA HIS A 1067 -19.29 36.63 -4.95
C HIS A 1067 -18.94 35.62 -3.84
N ALA A 1068 -17.76 35.73 -3.23
CA ALA A 1068 -17.37 34.86 -2.13
C ALA A 1068 -17.60 35.53 -0.77
N ILE A 1069 -18.13 34.77 0.19
CA ILE A 1069 -18.32 35.20 1.57
C ILE A 1069 -17.77 34.16 2.56
N ALA A 1070 -17.19 34.63 3.67
CA ALA A 1070 -16.79 33.74 4.76
C ALA A 1070 -18.06 33.20 5.43
N LEU A 1071 -18.12 31.88 5.70
CA LEU A 1071 -19.34 31.27 6.28
C LEU A 1071 -19.77 31.95 7.59
N ALA A 1072 -18.83 32.42 8.42
CA ALA A 1072 -19.12 33.13 9.66
C ALA A 1072 -19.88 34.47 9.46
N ASN A 1073 -19.74 35.08 8.28
CA ASN A 1073 -20.39 36.35 7.93
C ASN A 1073 -21.76 36.14 7.27
N LEU A 1074 -22.11 34.89 6.92
CA LEU A 1074 -23.35 34.61 6.21
C LEU A 1074 -24.60 34.93 7.05
N LYS A 1075 -24.49 34.88 8.39
CA LYS A 1075 -25.58 35.21 9.31
C LYS A 1075 -26.10 36.65 9.15
N ASP A 1076 -25.23 37.57 8.74
CA ASP A 1076 -25.54 39.00 8.58
C ASP A 1076 -25.68 39.38 7.10
N PHE A 1077 -25.65 38.41 6.18
CA PHE A 1077 -25.70 38.64 4.74
C PHE A 1077 -27.13 38.53 4.22
N HIS A 1078 -27.75 39.68 3.97
CA HIS A 1078 -29.11 39.79 3.44
C HIS A 1078 -29.27 41.05 2.55
N PRO A 1079 -28.53 41.18 1.44
CA PRO A 1079 -28.59 42.36 0.58
C PRO A 1079 -29.96 42.56 -0.10
N GLU A 1080 -30.78 41.52 -0.14
CA GLU A 1080 -32.15 41.52 -0.65
C GLU A 1080 -32.99 40.45 0.04
N GLU A 1081 -34.31 40.56 -0.04
CA GLU A 1081 -35.25 39.55 0.47
C GLU A 1081 -35.55 38.49 -0.60
N GLY A 1082 -35.89 37.28 -0.16
CA GLY A 1082 -36.28 36.20 -1.06
C GLY A 1082 -35.12 35.51 -1.78
N MET A 1083 -33.94 35.52 -1.16
CA MET A 1083 -32.75 34.78 -1.64
C MET A 1083 -32.98 33.26 -1.62
N ILE A 1084 -32.10 32.52 -2.29
CA ILE A 1084 -32.09 31.05 -2.23
C ILE A 1084 -30.82 30.59 -1.52
N LEU A 1085 -30.95 29.67 -0.55
CA LEU A 1085 -29.83 29.06 0.16
C LEU A 1085 -29.67 27.60 -0.23
N ALA A 1086 -28.44 27.14 -0.39
CA ALA A 1086 -28.12 25.75 -0.62
C ALA A 1086 -26.98 25.27 0.27
N ASN A 1087 -27.23 24.33 1.18
CA ASN A 1087 -26.18 23.62 1.88
C ASN A 1087 -25.62 22.48 1.02
N THR A 1088 -24.32 22.50 0.77
CA THR A 1088 -23.56 21.42 0.14
C THR A 1088 -22.41 20.94 1.03
N THR A 1089 -22.41 21.35 2.31
CA THR A 1089 -21.46 20.87 3.32
C THR A 1089 -21.96 19.56 3.94
N SER A 1090 -21.15 18.97 4.83
CA SER A 1090 -21.55 17.81 5.63
C SER A 1090 -22.12 18.17 7.01
N VAL A 1091 -22.36 19.46 7.31
CA VAL A 1091 -22.87 19.93 8.61
C VAL A 1091 -24.37 19.63 8.68
N GLY A 1092 -24.80 18.87 9.69
CA GLY A 1092 -26.16 18.34 9.82
C GLY A 1092 -26.31 16.87 9.39
N MET A 1093 -25.25 16.26 8.86
CA MET A 1093 -25.23 14.84 8.47
C MET A 1093 -24.95 13.96 9.70
N LYS A 1094 -25.54 12.75 9.75
CA LYS A 1094 -25.27 11.79 10.84
C LYS A 1094 -23.75 11.56 11.04
N PRO A 1095 -23.27 11.49 12.30
CA PRO A 1095 -24.03 11.52 13.56
C PRO A 1095 -24.37 12.93 14.07
N ARG A 1096 -23.94 14.01 13.40
CA ARG A 1096 -24.06 15.40 13.84
C ARG A 1096 -25.38 16.03 13.39
N THR A 1097 -26.51 15.39 13.72
CA THR A 1097 -27.85 15.79 13.25
C THR A 1097 -28.33 17.12 13.83
N GLU A 1098 -27.83 17.49 14.99
CA GLU A 1098 -28.19 18.74 15.69
C GLU A 1098 -27.38 19.95 15.22
N GLU A 1099 -26.36 19.77 14.37
CA GLU A 1099 -25.59 20.89 13.82
C GLU A 1099 -26.33 21.54 12.63
N THR A 1100 -26.25 22.87 12.54
CA THR A 1100 -26.72 23.66 11.39
C THR A 1100 -25.61 24.62 10.93
N PRO A 1101 -25.41 24.81 9.61
CA PRO A 1101 -24.40 25.72 9.09
C PRO A 1101 -24.80 27.20 9.18
N LEU A 1102 -26.07 27.52 9.44
CA LEU A 1102 -26.59 28.87 9.51
C LEU A 1102 -27.62 29.00 10.64
N ALA A 1103 -27.58 30.11 11.37
CA ALA A 1103 -28.50 30.37 12.48
C ALA A 1103 -29.92 30.66 11.97
N LYS A 1104 -30.93 30.17 12.71
CA LYS A 1104 -32.36 30.28 12.37
C LYS A 1104 -32.82 31.70 12.03
N GLU A 1105 -32.28 32.72 12.70
CA GLU A 1105 -32.70 34.11 12.53
C GLU A 1105 -32.39 34.65 11.13
N ALA A 1106 -31.35 34.12 10.48
CA ALA A 1106 -30.97 34.52 9.13
C ALA A 1106 -31.87 33.88 8.06
N LEU A 1107 -32.54 32.76 8.36
CA LEU A 1107 -33.32 31.98 7.40
C LEU A 1107 -34.55 32.72 6.88
N LYS A 1108 -35.09 33.67 7.64
CA LYS A 1108 -36.25 34.51 7.23
C LYS A 1108 -36.04 35.31 5.94
N HIS A 1109 -34.77 35.55 5.56
CA HIS A 1109 -34.40 36.29 4.35
C HIS A 1109 -34.35 35.41 3.10
N TYR A 1110 -34.51 34.09 3.25
CA TYR A 1110 -34.45 33.12 2.17
C TYR A 1110 -35.85 32.62 1.83
N ALA A 1111 -36.27 32.79 0.58
CA ALA A 1111 -37.53 32.24 0.09
C ALA A 1111 -37.48 30.71 -0.04
N LEU A 1112 -36.29 30.17 -0.35
CA LEU A 1112 -36.06 28.74 -0.50
C LEU A 1112 -34.74 28.31 0.14
N VAL A 1113 -34.75 27.19 0.86
CA VAL A 1113 -33.56 26.56 1.45
C VAL A 1113 -33.46 25.11 0.96
N PHE A 1114 -32.38 24.80 0.27
CA PHE A 1114 -31.99 23.47 -0.17
C PHE A 1114 -30.88 22.92 0.73
N ASP A 1115 -30.90 21.62 1.01
CA ASP A 1115 -29.82 20.93 1.70
C ASP A 1115 -29.48 19.64 0.97
N ALA A 1116 -28.25 19.51 0.47
CA ALA A 1116 -27.77 18.31 -0.23
C ALA A 1116 -27.66 17.08 0.69
N ILE A 1117 -27.66 17.29 2.01
CA ILE A 1117 -27.71 16.20 2.98
C ILE A 1117 -29.07 15.53 2.91
N TYR A 1118 -29.06 14.22 2.68
CA TYR A 1118 -30.27 13.39 2.64
C TYR A 1118 -30.36 12.40 3.81
N THR A 1119 -29.36 12.37 4.70
CA THR A 1119 -29.33 11.51 5.90
C THR A 1119 -28.90 12.31 7.14
N PRO A 1120 -29.85 12.81 7.95
CA PRO A 1120 -31.29 12.58 7.90
C PRO A 1120 -31.98 13.34 6.75
N LYS A 1121 -33.21 12.93 6.37
CA LYS A 1121 -34.00 13.62 5.33
C LYS A 1121 -34.34 15.05 5.73
N LEU A 1122 -34.80 15.25 6.97
CA LEU A 1122 -35.06 16.58 7.54
C LEU A 1122 -33.89 16.95 8.47
N THR A 1123 -32.98 17.78 7.98
CA THR A 1123 -31.86 18.31 8.78
C THR A 1123 -32.33 19.43 9.71
N THR A 1124 -31.50 19.80 10.69
CA THR A 1124 -31.77 20.97 11.55
C THR A 1124 -31.92 22.25 10.72
N LEU A 1125 -31.09 22.43 9.68
CA LEU A 1125 -31.21 23.55 8.74
C LEU A 1125 -32.59 23.59 8.06
N LEU A 1126 -33.06 22.47 7.49
CA LEU A 1126 -34.35 22.43 6.80
C LEU A 1126 -35.53 22.63 7.77
N ARG A 1127 -35.46 22.06 8.98
CA ARG A 1127 -36.47 22.26 10.01
C ARG A 1127 -36.58 23.73 10.41
N GLU A 1128 -35.45 24.37 10.70
CA GLU A 1128 -35.41 25.79 11.08
C GLU A 1128 -35.84 26.71 9.94
N ALA A 1129 -35.51 26.36 8.68
CA ALA A 1129 -35.94 27.10 7.50
C ALA A 1129 -37.46 27.04 7.32
N GLN A 1130 -38.06 25.86 7.52
CA GLN A 1130 -39.52 25.70 7.47
C GLN A 1130 -40.20 26.51 8.57
N GLU A 1131 -39.67 26.51 9.79
CA GLU A 1131 -40.16 27.34 10.90
C GLU A 1131 -40.03 28.85 10.63
N ALA A 1132 -39.03 29.25 9.84
CA ALA A 1132 -38.83 30.64 9.41
C ALA A 1132 -39.71 31.04 8.21
N GLY A 1133 -40.51 30.12 7.64
CA GLY A 1133 -41.41 30.37 6.53
C GLY A 1133 -40.80 30.17 5.13
N SER A 1134 -39.57 29.65 5.03
CA SER A 1134 -38.94 29.31 3.76
C SER A 1134 -39.55 28.05 3.13
N THR A 1135 -39.59 28.01 1.80
CA THR A 1135 -39.80 26.75 1.07
C THR A 1135 -38.56 25.87 1.26
N ILE A 1136 -38.73 24.59 1.57
CA ILE A 1136 -37.60 23.68 1.77
C ILE A 1136 -37.48 22.68 0.63
N VAL A 1137 -36.24 22.37 0.23
CA VAL A 1137 -35.94 21.33 -0.75
C VAL A 1137 -35.02 20.30 -0.12
N TYR A 1138 -35.50 19.07 -0.03
CA TYR A 1138 -34.77 17.96 0.57
C TYR A 1138 -33.62 17.48 -0.33
N GLY A 1139 -32.52 17.06 0.29
CA GLY A 1139 -31.40 16.43 -0.44
C GLY A 1139 -31.78 15.14 -1.13
N THR A 1140 -32.87 14.49 -0.69
CA THR A 1140 -33.45 13.33 -1.37
C THR A 1140 -33.88 13.65 -2.80
N GLU A 1141 -34.34 14.87 -3.08
CA GLU A 1141 -34.75 15.28 -4.44
C GLU A 1141 -33.54 15.41 -5.37
N MET A 1142 -32.45 16.04 -4.91
CA MET A 1142 -31.18 16.06 -5.64
C MET A 1142 -30.69 14.63 -5.88
N PHE A 1143 -30.72 13.78 -4.85
CA PHE A 1143 -30.23 12.40 -4.92
C PHE A 1143 -31.02 11.55 -5.93
N ILE A 1144 -32.33 11.72 -6.03
CA ILE A 1144 -33.19 11.06 -7.02
C ILE A 1144 -32.87 11.56 -8.42
N ASN A 1145 -32.86 12.87 -8.63
CA ASN A 1145 -32.68 13.45 -9.97
C ASN A 1145 -31.29 13.12 -10.55
N GLN A 1146 -30.23 13.16 -9.74
CA GLN A 1146 -28.91 12.72 -10.20
C GLN A 1146 -28.85 11.21 -10.47
N ALA A 1147 -29.66 10.41 -9.76
CA ALA A 1147 -29.73 8.98 -10.00
C ALA A 1147 -30.42 8.63 -11.33
N PHE A 1148 -31.40 9.42 -11.78
CA PHE A 1148 -32.02 9.25 -13.09
C PHE A 1148 -30.99 9.40 -14.21
N VAL A 1149 -30.23 10.48 -14.20
CA VAL A 1149 -29.21 10.75 -15.24
C VAL A 1149 -28.11 9.68 -15.22
N GLN A 1150 -27.67 9.26 -14.04
CA GLN A 1150 -26.70 8.16 -13.93
C GLN A 1150 -27.28 6.84 -14.48
N PHE A 1151 -28.53 6.50 -14.16
CA PHE A 1151 -29.19 5.31 -14.67
C PHE A 1151 -29.22 5.30 -16.20
N GLU A 1152 -29.61 6.40 -16.82
CA GLU A 1152 -29.64 6.53 -18.29
C GLU A 1152 -28.23 6.37 -18.88
N ARG A 1153 -27.19 6.89 -18.22
CA ARG A 1153 -25.80 6.73 -18.67
C ARG A 1153 -25.27 5.31 -18.49
N PHE A 1154 -25.64 4.62 -17.41
CA PHE A 1154 -25.24 3.23 -17.17
C PHE A 1154 -25.90 2.26 -18.16
N THR A 1155 -27.17 2.51 -18.50
CA THR A 1155 -28.01 1.54 -19.20
C THR A 1155 -28.30 1.90 -20.67
N GLY A 1156 -28.24 3.18 -21.02
CA GLY A 1156 -28.78 3.70 -22.28
C GLY A 1156 -30.31 3.71 -22.36
N LEU A 1157 -31.01 3.43 -21.26
CA LEU A 1157 -32.47 3.35 -21.18
C LEU A 1157 -33.03 4.50 -20.34
N PRO A 1158 -34.26 4.98 -20.62
CA PRO A 1158 -34.94 5.98 -19.79
C PRO A 1158 -35.08 5.52 -18.33
N ALA A 1159 -34.87 6.43 -17.38
CA ALA A 1159 -34.97 6.11 -15.95
C ALA A 1159 -36.44 5.78 -15.54
N PRO A 1160 -36.68 4.71 -14.76
CA PRO A 1160 -37.99 4.43 -14.19
C PRO A 1160 -38.25 5.34 -12.97
N GLU A 1161 -38.51 6.62 -13.23
CA GLU A 1161 -38.50 7.70 -12.23
C GLU A 1161 -39.40 7.42 -11.02
N GLN A 1162 -40.66 7.04 -11.26
CA GLN A 1162 -41.62 6.78 -10.19
C GLN A 1162 -41.16 5.65 -9.28
N LEU A 1163 -40.61 4.58 -9.84
CA LEU A 1163 -40.10 3.46 -9.05
C LEU A 1163 -38.94 3.88 -8.16
N ILE A 1164 -37.99 4.64 -8.69
CA ILE A 1164 -36.83 5.11 -7.92
C ILE A 1164 -37.30 6.02 -6.77
N ARG A 1165 -38.29 6.90 -7.00
CA ARG A 1165 -38.92 7.71 -5.95
C ARG A 1165 -39.56 6.85 -4.87
N ASP A 1166 -40.37 5.86 -5.26
CA ASP A 1166 -41.06 4.95 -4.34
C ASP A 1166 -40.08 4.09 -3.53
N VAL A 1167 -38.96 3.68 -4.14
CA VAL A 1167 -37.91 2.92 -3.45
C VAL A 1167 -37.21 3.81 -2.43
N LEU A 1168 -36.84 5.05 -2.78
CA LEU A 1168 -36.20 5.92 -1.81
C LEU A 1168 -37.11 6.20 -0.61
N ALA A 1169 -38.38 6.53 -0.87
CA ALA A 1169 -39.36 6.83 0.18
C ALA A 1169 -39.57 5.68 1.18
N ARG A 1170 -39.39 4.43 0.75
CA ARG A 1170 -39.46 3.24 1.64
C ARG A 1170 -38.19 3.02 2.48
N ASN A 1171 -37.07 3.65 2.10
CA ASN A 1171 -35.74 3.38 2.64
C ASN A 1171 -35.09 4.57 3.37
N THR A 1172 -35.79 5.71 3.47
CA THR A 1172 -35.40 6.95 4.14
C THR A 1172 -36.48 7.37 5.11
#